data_AF-K6QER1-F1
#
_entry.id   AF-K6QER1-F1
#
_cell.length_a   1.000
_cell.length_b   1.000
_cell.length_c   1.000
_cell.angle_alpha   90.00
_cell.angle_beta   90.00
_cell.angle_gamma   90.00
#
_symmetry.space_group_name_H-M   'P 1'
#
loop_
_entity.id
_entity.type
_entity.pdbx_description
1 polymer ?
#
loop_
_entity_poly.entity_id
_entity_poly.type
_entity_poly.pdbx_seq_one_letter_code
_entity_poly.pdbx_strand_id
1 'polypeptide(L)'
;MEMGTGTGMGTGRGMGMGTGRATAMRDANPPSHDEIVTIRQVAERSPVPAPSAAAIATPATPGPAAPRPAAVPQGTAAPGGPEDDAGSTDPGPGSGARAAAAFFRRQEAWRGILTAARETCARLGRVGGTVAIAAADEAAWWALASLLGRDPRIPRRRRLVPPTQRREAQPEAVRVALAELDRALRRSRFRCGLLEALEAYFAEPVESRPQRRARELGSWQDFLREAEGWFTSEPARRWWEGVARGEAPGARQVRRDWNRGGDSRAALRRAVWHVARALNELPALQGRPEGPERSSRSSTTPWGATGSAPMAPPSAEPLALFAHRVCGDPHALDPDTPAGRLLLQALTVVLPEAGDLGRGLTSPALRRNVLLEAAGLAADDTSSTVAAFHLRAVLPDPRRAPPRDGSPRPVEAGGAANRDPGWIEDPVAAAACATGTVVVWPLREIRRRPRFFAAGGAAYAVENPQVFQALVDTLVRRREANLSDDEGGPRGGPSLLCTSGRLSLAAVLLLDRLIGRTGPGTPAPHQPARHRATGSDPRLGAGPGPCPERARLYYSGDFDVAGLEIAYSVITRYGAAACPWRMTAADYRHALAATAGDAGARRFDPGERRRLERLRARGFLPELIDEMLAVGHPAYQEGLIDRLLADLLAAVHAGMAIPHPHP
;
A
#
# COMPACT_ATOMS: atom_id res chain seq x y z
N MET A 1 59.89 -8.20 -20.34
CA MET A 1 60.15 -9.13 -21.47
C MET A 1 58.89 -9.97 -21.60
N GLU A 2 58.02 -9.92 -22.59
CA GLU A 2 57.83 -9.25 -23.89
C GLU A 2 56.29 -9.02 -23.99
N MET A 3 55.74 -7.84 -24.30
CA MET A 3 55.62 -7.15 -25.61
C MET A 3 54.68 -7.84 -26.62
N GLY A 4 53.65 -7.09 -27.08
CA GLY A 4 52.82 -7.40 -28.28
C GLY A 4 51.33 -7.05 -28.11
N THR A 5 50.89 -5.79 -28.03
CA THR A 5 50.46 -4.87 -29.13
C THR A 5 49.46 -5.42 -30.16
N GLY A 6 48.29 -4.78 -30.27
CA GLY A 6 47.31 -5.00 -31.34
C GLY A 6 46.11 -4.05 -31.27
N THR A 7 46.35 -2.80 -31.68
CA THR A 7 45.38 -1.71 -31.94
C THR A 7 44.41 -2.02 -33.09
N GLY A 8 43.17 -1.51 -33.00
CA GLY A 8 42.23 -1.43 -34.13
C GLY A 8 41.05 -0.48 -33.84
N MET A 9 41.20 0.79 -34.20
CA MET A 9 40.12 1.78 -34.30
C MET A 9 39.23 1.47 -35.52
N GLY A 10 37.92 1.74 -35.41
CA GLY A 10 36.99 1.72 -36.52
C GLY A 10 35.70 2.47 -36.19
N THR A 11 35.66 3.74 -36.57
CA THR A 11 34.53 4.68 -36.48
C THR A 11 33.39 4.32 -37.43
N GLY A 12 32.12 4.46 -37.01
CA GLY A 12 30.97 4.39 -37.90
C GLY A 12 29.70 4.97 -37.29
N ARG A 13 29.39 6.23 -37.64
CA ARG A 13 28.14 6.93 -37.36
C ARG A 13 26.96 6.27 -38.10
N GLY A 14 25.80 6.23 -37.47
CA GLY A 14 24.52 5.93 -38.12
C GLY A 14 23.33 6.34 -37.26
N MET A 15 22.97 7.63 -37.31
CA MET A 15 21.66 8.13 -36.86
C MET A 15 20.58 7.67 -37.85
N GLY A 16 19.50 7.09 -37.33
CA GLY A 16 18.26 6.86 -38.06
C GLY A 16 17.07 7.08 -37.14
N MET A 17 16.50 8.29 -37.16
CA MET A 17 15.16 8.53 -36.64
C MET A 17 14.14 7.94 -37.61
N GLY A 18 13.26 7.07 -37.11
CA GLY A 18 12.09 6.57 -37.84
C GLY A 18 10.85 6.72 -36.97
N THR A 19 10.01 7.68 -37.33
CA THR A 19 8.63 7.84 -36.85
C THR A 19 7.77 6.69 -37.36
N GLY A 20 7.02 6.03 -36.47
CA GLY A 20 6.09 4.96 -36.87
C GLY A 20 5.01 4.74 -35.81
N ARG A 21 3.75 4.81 -36.25
CA ARG A 21 2.50 4.85 -35.49
C ARG A 21 2.22 3.61 -34.65
N ALA A 22 1.42 3.84 -33.61
CA ALA A 22 0.68 2.84 -32.84
C ALA A 22 -0.17 1.92 -33.73
N THR A 23 -0.13 0.63 -33.42
CA THR A 23 -1.19 -0.34 -33.75
C THR A 23 -1.27 -1.36 -32.62
N ALA A 24 -2.48 -1.51 -32.08
CA ALA A 24 -2.85 -2.50 -31.08
C ALA A 24 -3.35 -3.78 -31.79
N MET A 25 -2.98 -4.94 -31.28
CA MET A 25 -3.70 -6.23 -31.38
C MET A 25 -3.03 -7.17 -30.35
N ARG A 26 -3.73 -7.58 -29.29
CA ARG A 26 -4.69 -8.70 -29.22
C ARG A 26 -4.02 -10.02 -29.55
N ASP A 27 -3.72 -10.79 -28.50
CA ASP A 27 -3.79 -12.25 -28.48
C ASP A 27 -3.99 -12.70 -27.03
N ALA A 28 -5.26 -12.86 -26.65
CA ALA A 28 -5.67 -13.57 -25.45
C ALA A 28 -6.40 -14.84 -25.92
N ASN A 29 -5.87 -15.98 -25.49
CA ASN A 29 -6.41 -17.31 -25.77
C ASN A 29 -7.85 -17.43 -25.20
N PRO A 30 -8.86 -17.90 -25.95
CA PRO A 30 -10.18 -18.15 -25.38
C PRO A 30 -10.16 -19.42 -24.51
N PRO A 31 -10.93 -19.47 -23.41
CA PRO A 31 -11.05 -20.67 -22.57
C PRO A 31 -11.80 -21.80 -23.29
N SER A 32 -11.47 -23.04 -22.93
CA SER A 32 -11.98 -24.27 -23.49
C SER A 32 -13.47 -24.51 -23.19
N HIS A 33 -14.12 -25.26 -24.09
CA HIS A 33 -15.57 -25.50 -24.16
C HIS A 33 -16.22 -26.09 -22.89
N ASP A 34 -15.44 -26.71 -22.00
CA ASP A 34 -15.93 -27.30 -20.74
C ASP A 34 -16.18 -26.29 -19.60
N GLU A 35 -15.63 -25.06 -19.66
CA GLU A 35 -15.93 -24.02 -18.65
C GLU A 35 -17.25 -23.27 -18.92
N ILE A 36 -17.82 -23.39 -20.12
CA ILE A 36 -19.04 -22.66 -20.51
C ILE A 36 -20.33 -23.38 -20.05
N VAL A 37 -20.28 -24.68 -19.79
CA VAL A 37 -21.47 -25.46 -19.43
C VAL A 37 -21.83 -25.34 -17.94
N THR A 38 -20.86 -25.12 -17.04
CA THR A 38 -21.13 -25.05 -15.59
C THR A 38 -21.69 -23.69 -15.14
N ILE A 39 -21.39 -22.60 -15.85
CA ILE A 39 -21.87 -21.24 -15.49
C ILE A 39 -23.33 -21.04 -15.92
N ARG A 40 -23.83 -21.79 -16.90
CA ARG A 40 -25.19 -21.60 -17.45
C ARG A 40 -26.30 -22.31 -16.66
N GLN A 41 -25.97 -23.27 -15.80
CA GLN A 41 -26.97 -24.07 -15.06
C GLN A 41 -27.34 -23.55 -13.65
N VAL A 42 -26.69 -22.49 -13.13
CA VAL A 42 -26.99 -21.94 -11.80
C VAL A 42 -27.85 -20.65 -11.86
N ALA A 43 -28.05 -20.06 -13.03
CA ALA A 43 -28.77 -18.79 -13.19
C ALA A 43 -30.29 -18.93 -13.42
N GLU A 44 -30.83 -20.14 -13.59
CA GLU A 44 -32.26 -20.36 -13.87
C GLU A 44 -32.94 -21.07 -12.70
N ARG A 45 -33.33 -20.29 -11.67
CA ARG A 45 -34.47 -20.58 -10.74
C ARG A 45 -34.60 -19.48 -9.69
N SER A 46 -35.25 -18.37 -10.04
CA SER A 46 -36.21 -17.64 -9.18
C SER A 46 -36.86 -16.46 -9.93
N PRO A 47 -38.18 -16.26 -9.82
CA PRO A 47 -38.90 -15.26 -10.60
C PRO A 47 -38.92 -13.89 -9.89
N VAL A 48 -38.67 -12.82 -10.64
CA VAL A 48 -38.87 -11.43 -10.22
C VAL A 48 -40.12 -10.88 -10.93
N PRO A 49 -41.13 -10.32 -10.23
CA PRO A 49 -42.24 -9.63 -10.89
C PRO A 49 -41.90 -8.16 -11.17
N ALA A 50 -42.41 -7.64 -12.30
CA ALA A 50 -42.26 -6.26 -12.76
C ALA A 50 -43.05 -5.25 -11.88
N PRO A 51 -42.67 -3.95 -11.85
CA PRO A 51 -43.29 -2.97 -10.97
C PRO A 51 -44.58 -2.39 -11.56
N SER A 52 -45.63 -2.35 -10.73
CA SER A 52 -46.88 -1.64 -10.97
C SER A 52 -46.79 -0.21 -10.43
N ALA A 53 -47.27 0.75 -11.23
CA ALA A 53 -47.47 2.14 -10.82
C ALA A 53 -48.63 2.25 -9.83
N ALA A 54 -48.43 2.94 -8.70
CA ALA A 54 -49.49 3.52 -7.89
C ALA A 54 -48.95 4.71 -7.08
N ALA A 55 -49.58 5.86 -7.26
CA ALA A 55 -49.44 7.04 -6.42
C ALA A 55 -49.96 6.76 -5.00
N ILE A 56 -49.44 7.47 -3.99
CA ILE A 56 -50.18 8.01 -2.83
C ILE A 56 -49.27 8.98 -2.04
N ALA A 57 -49.94 9.97 -1.46
CA ALA A 57 -49.53 11.24 -0.88
C ALA A 57 -48.54 11.23 0.30
N THR A 58 -47.79 12.33 0.41
CA THR A 58 -47.04 12.75 1.60
C THR A 58 -47.81 13.84 2.37
N PRO A 59 -47.88 13.80 3.71
CA PRO A 59 -48.49 14.85 4.50
C PRO A 59 -47.50 15.99 4.81
N ALA A 60 -48.03 17.20 4.83
CA ALA A 60 -47.35 18.45 5.18
C ALA A 60 -47.55 18.79 6.66
N THR A 61 -46.55 19.41 7.31
CA THR A 61 -46.71 20.43 8.37
C THR A 61 -45.34 21.11 8.68
N PRO A 62 -45.28 22.29 9.34
CA PRO A 62 -44.64 23.47 8.75
C PRO A 62 -43.49 24.05 9.60
N GLY A 63 -42.62 24.84 8.97
CA GLY A 63 -41.60 25.67 9.62
C GLY A 63 -41.86 27.18 9.39
N PRO A 64 -41.49 28.07 10.33
CA PRO A 64 -41.97 29.44 10.39
C PRO A 64 -41.17 30.43 9.53
N ALA A 65 -41.81 31.58 9.35
CA ALA A 65 -41.48 32.69 8.47
C ALA A 65 -40.12 33.38 8.73
N ALA A 66 -39.58 33.95 7.66
CA ALA A 66 -38.60 35.04 7.69
C ALA A 66 -38.94 36.08 6.59
N PRO A 67 -38.53 37.36 6.77
CA PRO A 67 -39.30 38.52 6.29
C PRO A 67 -38.94 39.00 4.87
N ARG A 68 -39.91 39.70 4.27
CA ARG A 68 -39.86 40.40 2.98
C ARG A 68 -38.83 41.54 2.99
N PRO A 69 -38.26 41.92 1.82
CA PRO A 69 -37.94 43.30 1.53
C PRO A 69 -38.98 43.94 0.60
N ALA A 70 -39.05 45.26 0.74
CA ALA A 70 -40.12 46.13 0.29
C ALA A 70 -40.21 46.34 -1.23
N ALA A 71 -41.43 46.67 -1.65
CA ALA A 71 -41.82 47.09 -2.98
C ALA A 71 -41.24 48.48 -3.35
N VAL A 72 -40.99 48.67 -4.64
CA VAL A 72 -40.86 49.98 -5.29
C VAL A 72 -41.94 50.04 -6.38
N PRO A 73 -42.64 51.18 -6.57
CA PRO A 73 -43.93 51.20 -7.25
C PRO A 73 -43.83 51.28 -8.77
N GLN A 74 -44.80 50.65 -9.43
CA GLN A 74 -45.10 50.81 -10.84
C GLN A 74 -45.80 52.16 -11.09
N GLY A 75 -45.26 52.95 -12.01
CA GLY A 75 -45.92 54.11 -12.60
C GLY A 75 -46.14 53.85 -14.09
N THR A 76 -47.40 53.83 -14.49
CA THR A 76 -47.93 53.69 -15.85
C THR A 76 -47.82 54.99 -16.64
N ALA A 77 -47.38 54.95 -17.90
CA ALA A 77 -47.91 55.74 -19.02
C ALA A 77 -47.27 55.30 -20.36
N ALA A 78 -48.11 55.19 -21.39
CA ALA A 78 -47.78 55.00 -22.81
C ALA A 78 -48.47 56.16 -23.60
N PRO A 79 -48.39 56.26 -24.94
CA PRO A 79 -47.28 56.10 -25.90
C PRO A 79 -47.15 57.32 -26.85
N GLY A 80 -46.08 57.39 -27.66
CA GLY A 80 -45.98 58.27 -28.85
C GLY A 80 -44.56 58.74 -29.15
N GLY A 81 -43.99 58.34 -30.30
CA GLY A 81 -42.72 58.89 -30.82
C GLY A 81 -42.95 60.10 -31.75
N PRO A 82 -42.05 60.39 -32.70
CA PRO A 82 -40.58 60.29 -32.67
C PRO A 82 -39.95 61.67 -33.01
N GLU A 83 -38.95 62.14 -32.28
CA GLU A 83 -38.12 63.27 -32.76
C GLU A 83 -36.65 63.05 -32.44
N ASP A 84 -35.84 63.22 -33.48
CA ASP A 84 -34.39 63.26 -33.49
C ASP A 84 -33.89 64.35 -32.53
N ASP A 85 -32.97 64.01 -31.63
CA ASP A 85 -31.88 64.95 -31.36
C ASP A 85 -30.62 64.26 -30.82
N ALA A 86 -29.49 64.66 -31.40
CA ALA A 86 -28.17 64.14 -31.12
C ALA A 86 -27.60 64.74 -29.82
N GLY A 87 -27.06 63.92 -28.93
CA GLY A 87 -26.32 64.46 -27.78
C GLY A 87 -25.83 63.44 -26.75
N SER A 88 -24.59 62.98 -26.93
CA SER A 88 -23.64 62.64 -25.85
C SER A 88 -24.10 61.66 -24.75
N THR A 89 -23.92 60.35 -24.97
CA THR A 89 -23.81 59.37 -23.88
C THR A 89 -22.33 59.06 -23.62
N ASP A 90 -21.81 59.54 -22.50
CA ASP A 90 -20.51 59.10 -21.97
C ASP A 90 -20.64 57.64 -21.52
N PRO A 91 -19.89 56.69 -22.11
CA PRO A 91 -20.19 55.29 -21.92
C PRO A 91 -19.45 54.80 -20.65
N GLY A 92 -20.20 54.42 -19.62
CA GLY A 92 -19.66 54.03 -18.30
C GLY A 92 -18.50 53.02 -18.34
N PRO A 93 -17.72 52.90 -17.25
CA PRO A 93 -16.48 52.10 -17.21
C PRO A 93 -16.73 50.66 -17.69
N GLY A 94 -15.95 50.21 -18.68
CA GLY A 94 -16.05 48.87 -19.27
C GLY A 94 -17.00 48.72 -20.47
N SER A 95 -17.66 49.79 -20.91
CA SER A 95 -18.43 49.84 -22.16
C SER A 95 -17.57 49.60 -23.41
N GLY A 96 -16.40 50.26 -23.48
CA GLY A 96 -15.44 50.17 -24.58
C GLY A 96 -14.83 48.78 -24.77
N ALA A 97 -14.49 48.10 -23.67
CA ALA A 97 -13.96 46.74 -23.69
C ALA A 97 -14.99 45.72 -24.19
N ARG A 98 -16.26 45.86 -23.77
CA ARG A 98 -17.37 45.02 -24.27
C ARG A 98 -17.63 45.27 -25.76
N ALA A 99 -17.56 46.52 -26.21
CA ALA A 99 -17.67 46.86 -27.63
C ALA A 99 -16.50 46.31 -28.47
N ALA A 100 -15.26 46.34 -27.95
CA ALA A 100 -14.10 45.72 -28.59
C ALA A 100 -14.26 44.20 -28.68
N ALA A 101 -14.67 43.54 -27.59
CA ALA A 101 -14.94 42.11 -27.57
C ALA A 101 -16.02 41.72 -28.59
N ALA A 102 -17.12 42.47 -28.66
CA ALA A 102 -18.18 42.25 -29.65
C ALA A 102 -17.68 42.43 -31.10
N PHE A 103 -16.83 43.44 -31.35
CA PHE A 103 -16.19 43.64 -32.65
C PHE A 103 -15.30 42.46 -33.04
N PHE A 104 -14.43 42.01 -32.13
CA PHE A 104 -13.52 40.90 -32.40
C PHE A 104 -14.26 39.57 -32.59
N ARG A 105 -15.40 39.35 -31.92
CA ARG A 105 -16.20 38.12 -32.12
C ARG A 105 -16.86 38.04 -33.49
N ARG A 106 -17.09 39.17 -34.17
CA ARG A 106 -17.68 39.21 -35.52
C ARG A 106 -16.70 38.77 -36.62
N GLN A 107 -15.42 38.65 -36.31
CA GLN A 107 -14.36 38.34 -37.27
C GLN A 107 -13.49 37.20 -36.73
N GLU A 108 -13.59 36.03 -37.36
CA GLU A 108 -12.86 34.82 -36.93
C GLU A 108 -11.33 35.01 -36.93
N ALA A 109 -10.83 35.87 -37.82
CA ALA A 109 -9.43 36.28 -37.95
C ALA A 109 -8.78 36.76 -36.63
N TRP A 110 -9.55 37.30 -35.68
CA TRP A 110 -9.01 37.76 -34.40
C TRP A 110 -8.81 36.65 -33.37
N ARG A 111 -9.46 35.50 -33.51
CA ARG A 111 -9.43 34.44 -32.50
C ARG A 111 -8.00 33.94 -32.24
N GLY A 112 -7.23 33.69 -33.30
CA GLY A 112 -5.83 33.26 -33.19
C GLY A 112 -4.93 34.35 -32.58
N ILE A 113 -5.08 35.60 -33.03
CA ILE A 113 -4.30 36.75 -32.56
C ILE A 113 -4.54 36.98 -31.06
N LEU A 114 -5.82 37.03 -30.64
CA LEU A 114 -6.19 37.30 -29.25
C LEU A 114 -5.83 36.14 -28.31
N THR A 115 -5.89 34.89 -28.79
CA THR A 115 -5.43 33.72 -28.02
C THR A 115 -3.93 33.81 -27.75
N ALA A 116 -3.11 34.06 -28.77
CA ALA A 116 -1.67 34.23 -28.61
C ALA A 116 -1.30 35.48 -27.78
N ALA A 117 -2.08 36.56 -27.92
CA ALA A 117 -1.93 37.76 -27.11
C ALA A 117 -2.20 37.47 -25.63
N ARG A 118 -3.30 36.75 -25.32
CA ARG A 118 -3.64 36.31 -23.97
C ARG A 118 -2.54 35.44 -23.37
N GLU A 119 -2.03 34.46 -24.09
CA GLU A 119 -0.95 33.59 -23.61
C GLU A 119 0.34 34.36 -23.32
N THR A 120 0.69 35.32 -24.18
CA THR A 120 1.89 36.15 -24.03
C THR A 120 1.75 37.12 -22.85
N CYS A 121 0.59 37.76 -22.70
CA CYS A 121 0.27 38.60 -21.54
C CYS A 121 0.27 37.78 -20.24
N ALA A 122 -0.36 36.61 -20.23
CA ALA A 122 -0.37 35.70 -19.09
C ALA A 122 1.07 35.26 -18.72
N ARG A 123 1.92 34.99 -19.72
CA ARG A 123 3.33 34.64 -19.52
C ARG A 123 4.15 35.75 -18.86
N LEU A 124 3.97 36.99 -19.32
CA LEU A 124 4.78 38.14 -18.88
C LEU A 124 4.20 38.88 -17.67
N GLY A 125 2.92 38.68 -17.37
CA GLY A 125 2.20 39.37 -16.30
C GLY A 125 1.97 40.86 -16.54
N ARG A 126 2.21 41.33 -17.76
CA ARG A 126 1.95 42.70 -18.23
C ARG A 126 1.69 42.68 -19.73
N VAL A 127 1.12 43.76 -20.26
CA VAL A 127 1.07 43.99 -21.72
C VAL A 127 2.50 44.17 -22.23
N GLY A 128 3.01 43.18 -22.96
CA GLY A 128 4.38 43.18 -23.48
C GLY A 128 4.69 41.95 -24.33
N GLY A 129 5.82 41.96 -25.04
CA GLY A 129 6.18 40.89 -25.97
C GLY A 129 5.53 41.05 -27.36
N THR A 130 5.69 40.02 -28.20
CA THR A 130 5.20 40.02 -29.58
C THR A 130 4.38 38.76 -29.88
N VAL A 131 3.31 38.90 -30.65
CA VAL A 131 2.56 37.78 -31.22
C VAL A 131 2.98 37.58 -32.67
N ALA A 132 3.18 36.33 -33.07
CA ALA A 132 3.48 35.97 -34.45
C ALA A 132 2.19 35.59 -35.17
N ILE A 133 1.96 36.17 -36.34
CA ILE A 133 0.87 35.84 -37.25
C ILE A 133 1.45 34.98 -38.37
N ALA A 134 0.87 33.80 -38.58
CA ALA A 134 1.30 32.89 -39.63
C ALA A 134 1.19 33.58 -40.99
N ALA A 135 2.17 33.33 -41.86
CA ALA A 135 2.26 34.06 -43.12
C ALA A 135 1.16 33.70 -44.13
N ALA A 136 0.53 32.54 -43.96
CA ALA A 136 -0.61 32.08 -44.74
C ALA A 136 -1.96 32.63 -44.25
N ASP A 137 -2.00 33.28 -43.09
CA ASP A 137 -3.23 33.83 -42.51
C ASP A 137 -3.46 35.28 -42.97
N GLU A 138 -3.84 35.43 -44.24
CA GLU A 138 -4.09 36.74 -44.84
C GLU A 138 -5.24 37.47 -44.12
N ALA A 139 -6.28 36.76 -43.71
CA ALA A 139 -7.42 37.35 -43.01
C ALA A 139 -7.01 37.98 -41.67
N ALA A 140 -6.17 37.30 -40.88
CA ALA A 140 -5.58 37.84 -39.66
C ALA A 140 -4.71 39.08 -39.92
N TRP A 141 -3.92 39.08 -40.99
CA TRP A 141 -3.12 40.23 -41.38
C TRP A 141 -3.98 41.43 -41.79
N TRP A 142 -4.98 41.24 -42.63
CA TRP A 142 -5.90 42.30 -43.08
C TRP A 142 -6.66 42.93 -41.90
N ALA A 143 -7.16 42.09 -40.99
CA ALA A 143 -7.84 42.55 -39.78
C ALA A 143 -6.91 43.38 -38.88
N LEU A 144 -5.67 42.91 -38.68
CA LEU A 144 -4.68 43.59 -37.87
C LEU A 144 -4.21 44.92 -38.51
N ALA A 145 -3.93 44.93 -39.81
CA ALA A 145 -3.52 46.12 -40.55
C ALA A 145 -4.59 47.21 -40.48
N SER A 146 -5.87 46.83 -40.59
CA SER A 146 -7.01 47.73 -40.43
C SER A 146 -7.05 48.38 -39.04
N LEU A 147 -6.85 47.60 -37.97
CA LEU A 147 -6.83 48.14 -36.60
C LEU A 147 -5.60 49.03 -36.33
N LEU A 148 -4.45 48.69 -36.92
CA LEU A 148 -3.20 49.43 -36.76
C LEU A 148 -3.09 50.67 -37.68
N GLY A 149 -4.06 50.89 -38.57
CA GLY A 149 -4.02 51.99 -39.56
C GLY A 149 -2.89 51.83 -40.58
N ARG A 150 -2.52 50.59 -40.92
CA ARG A 150 -1.48 50.27 -41.90
C ARG A 150 -2.13 49.89 -43.23
N ASP A 151 -1.49 50.23 -44.35
CA ASP A 151 -1.94 49.74 -45.66
C ASP A 151 -1.59 48.24 -45.79
N PRO A 152 -2.58 47.33 -45.85
CA PRO A 152 -2.37 45.90 -45.96
C PRO A 152 -1.72 45.49 -47.30
N ARG A 153 -1.77 46.37 -48.31
CA ARG A 153 -1.21 46.13 -49.66
C ARG A 153 0.27 46.45 -49.78
N ILE A 154 0.86 47.19 -48.83
CA ILE A 154 2.30 47.46 -48.83
C ILE A 154 3.02 46.20 -48.36
N PRO A 155 3.76 45.50 -49.25
CA PRO A 155 4.48 44.30 -48.85
C PRO A 155 5.58 44.68 -47.86
N ARG A 156 5.84 43.75 -46.94
CA ARG A 156 6.90 43.79 -45.92
C ARG A 156 8.16 44.46 -46.44
N ARG A 157 8.93 45.12 -45.56
CA ARG A 157 10.35 45.40 -45.82
C ARG A 157 11.03 44.09 -46.23
N ARG A 158 11.07 43.79 -47.54
CA ARG A 158 11.99 42.85 -48.13
C ARG A 158 13.35 43.38 -47.71
N ARG A 159 14.12 42.62 -46.93
CA ARG A 159 15.57 42.78 -47.03
C ARG A 159 15.87 42.72 -48.53
N LEU A 160 16.56 43.73 -49.05
CA LEU A 160 17.10 43.68 -50.41
C LEU A 160 18.06 42.48 -50.45
N VAL A 161 17.56 41.32 -50.86
CA VAL A 161 18.35 40.13 -51.09
C VAL A 161 18.89 40.23 -52.53
N PRO A 162 20.21 40.13 -52.75
CA PRO A 162 20.82 40.20 -54.07
C PRO A 162 20.22 39.16 -55.04
N PRO A 163 20.23 39.42 -56.37
CA PRO A 163 19.55 38.58 -57.37
C PRO A 163 19.98 37.11 -57.35
N THR A 164 21.18 36.81 -56.85
CA THR A 164 21.81 35.50 -56.82
C THR A 164 21.33 34.57 -55.69
N GLN A 165 20.50 35.05 -54.75
CA GLN A 165 20.00 34.26 -53.62
C GLN A 165 18.48 34.08 -53.62
N ARG A 166 17.81 34.20 -54.78
CA ARG A 166 16.39 33.86 -54.93
C ARG A 166 16.16 32.34 -54.91
N ARG A 167 16.43 31.70 -53.77
CA ARG A 167 15.66 30.51 -53.37
C ARG A 167 14.33 31.00 -52.82
N GLU A 168 13.24 30.33 -53.18
CA GLU A 168 11.86 30.61 -52.76
C GLU A 168 11.82 31.07 -51.29
N ALA A 169 11.71 32.39 -51.10
CA ALA A 169 11.61 32.98 -49.77
C ALA A 169 10.24 32.60 -49.22
N GLN A 170 10.20 31.58 -48.38
CA GLN A 170 8.99 31.21 -47.65
C GLN A 170 8.47 32.46 -46.93
N PRO A 171 7.16 32.73 -46.99
CA PRO A 171 6.61 33.91 -46.33
C PRO A 171 6.81 33.75 -44.80
N GLU A 172 7.59 34.65 -44.18
CA GLU A 172 7.92 34.56 -42.75
C GLU A 172 6.71 34.90 -41.86
N ALA A 173 6.68 34.56 -40.57
CA ALA A 173 5.61 35.02 -39.70
C ALA A 173 5.74 36.53 -39.36
N VAL A 174 4.64 37.29 -39.35
CA VAL A 174 4.66 38.70 -38.95
C VAL A 174 4.63 38.81 -37.44
N ARG A 175 5.62 39.47 -36.83
CA ARG A 175 5.62 39.74 -35.38
C ARG A 175 5.06 41.12 -35.09
N VAL A 176 4.06 41.17 -34.22
CA VAL A 176 3.40 42.41 -33.79
C VAL A 176 3.62 42.60 -32.30
N ALA A 177 4.10 43.77 -31.89
CA ALA A 177 4.27 44.09 -30.49
C ALA A 177 2.90 44.28 -29.81
N LEU A 178 2.67 43.63 -28.67
CA LEU A 178 1.41 43.76 -27.94
C LEU A 178 1.19 45.18 -27.39
N ALA A 179 2.27 45.91 -27.11
CA ALA A 179 2.21 47.32 -26.77
C ALA A 179 1.70 48.20 -27.93
N GLU A 180 1.90 47.78 -29.18
CA GLU A 180 1.37 48.46 -30.35
C GLU A 180 -0.14 48.21 -30.49
N LEU A 181 -0.57 46.97 -30.29
CA LEU A 181 -1.98 46.58 -30.28
C LEU A 181 -2.76 47.28 -29.16
N ASP A 182 -2.19 47.36 -27.95
CA ASP A 182 -2.76 48.11 -26.83
C ASP A 182 -2.91 49.60 -27.13
N ARG A 183 -1.90 50.22 -27.75
CA ARG A 183 -1.96 51.62 -28.15
C ARG A 183 -3.02 51.86 -29.22
N ALA A 184 -3.15 50.96 -30.19
CA ALA A 184 -4.18 51.03 -31.23
C ALA A 184 -5.59 50.93 -30.63
N LEU A 185 -5.81 49.98 -29.71
CA LEU A 185 -7.09 49.85 -29.00
C LEU A 185 -7.47 51.10 -28.21
N ARG A 186 -6.51 51.70 -27.47
CA ARG A 186 -6.73 52.94 -26.71
C ARG A 186 -7.07 54.13 -27.60
N ARG A 187 -6.49 54.21 -28.80
CA ARG A 187 -6.72 55.30 -29.78
C ARG A 187 -7.92 55.07 -30.69
N SER A 188 -8.45 53.86 -30.72
CA SER A 188 -9.62 53.51 -31.53
C SER A 188 -10.92 54.01 -30.89
N ARG A 189 -12.04 53.81 -31.61
CA ARG A 189 -13.40 54.04 -31.09
C ARG A 189 -13.72 53.28 -29.79
N PHE A 190 -12.95 52.25 -29.44
CA PHE A 190 -13.17 51.43 -28.24
C PHE A 190 -12.60 52.06 -26.97
N ARG A 191 -11.58 52.92 -27.07
CA ARG A 191 -10.93 53.62 -25.93
C ARG A 191 -10.60 52.73 -24.72
N CYS A 192 -10.27 51.46 -24.95
CA CYS A 192 -9.96 50.49 -23.89
C CYS A 192 -8.52 49.95 -23.98
N GLY A 193 -8.01 49.39 -22.90
CA GLY A 193 -6.74 48.66 -22.89
C GLY A 193 -6.86 47.28 -23.54
N LEU A 194 -5.73 46.71 -23.97
CA LEU A 194 -5.68 45.34 -24.51
C LEU A 194 -6.05 44.30 -23.44
N LEU A 195 -5.61 44.49 -22.20
CA LEU A 195 -5.94 43.56 -21.11
C LEU A 195 -7.47 43.50 -20.89
N GLU A 196 -8.11 44.66 -20.76
CA GLU A 196 -9.57 44.79 -20.62
C GLU A 196 -10.32 44.17 -21.80
N ALA A 197 -9.83 44.37 -23.03
CA ALA A 197 -10.43 43.78 -24.22
C ALA A 197 -10.30 42.25 -24.25
N LEU A 198 -9.17 41.70 -23.80
CA LEU A 198 -8.96 40.25 -23.70
C LEU A 198 -9.89 39.65 -22.62
N GLU A 199 -10.00 40.30 -21.47
CA GLU A 199 -10.89 39.86 -20.38
C GLU A 199 -12.36 39.86 -20.81
N ALA A 200 -12.80 40.91 -21.50
CA ALA A 200 -14.14 40.99 -22.07
C ALA A 200 -14.37 39.98 -23.20
N TYR A 201 -13.35 39.69 -24.03
CA TYR A 201 -13.47 38.74 -25.15
C TYR A 201 -13.63 37.30 -24.65
N PHE A 202 -12.76 36.87 -23.73
CA PHE A 202 -12.75 35.51 -23.18
C PHE A 202 -13.71 35.31 -21.99
N ALA A 203 -14.31 36.40 -21.47
CA ALA A 203 -15.13 36.39 -20.26
C ALA A 203 -14.38 35.83 -19.02
N GLU A 204 -13.04 35.94 -19.03
CA GLU A 204 -12.15 35.42 -18.01
C GLU A 204 -11.06 36.45 -17.74
N PRO A 205 -10.73 36.77 -16.47
CA PRO A 205 -9.61 37.64 -16.15
C PRO A 205 -8.29 37.07 -16.70
N VAL A 206 -7.41 37.93 -17.20
CA VAL A 206 -6.11 37.52 -17.72
C VAL A 206 -5.14 37.46 -16.55
N GLU A 207 -5.22 36.37 -15.77
CA GLU A 207 -4.31 36.15 -14.64
C GLU A 207 -2.87 35.96 -15.12
N SER A 208 -1.96 36.72 -14.53
CA SER A 208 -0.52 36.53 -14.76
C SER A 208 -0.05 35.17 -14.22
N ARG A 209 0.96 34.56 -14.85
CA ARG A 209 1.60 33.33 -14.33
C ARG A 209 2.07 33.48 -12.87
N PRO A 210 2.67 34.61 -12.43
CA PRO A 210 2.98 34.83 -11.01
C PRO A 210 1.75 34.81 -10.10
N GLN A 211 0.65 35.47 -10.47
CA GLN A 211 -0.60 35.44 -9.68
C GLN A 211 -1.22 34.06 -9.64
N ARG A 212 -1.22 33.32 -10.77
CA ARG A 212 -1.69 31.94 -10.82
C ARG A 212 -0.86 31.03 -9.91
N ARG A 213 0.47 31.14 -9.95
CA ARG A 213 1.37 30.40 -9.05
C ARG A 213 1.15 30.76 -7.59
N ALA A 214 0.95 32.04 -7.28
CA ALA A 214 0.65 32.49 -5.92
C ALA A 214 -0.70 31.95 -5.42
N ARG A 215 -1.75 31.96 -6.26
CA ARG A 215 -3.05 31.34 -5.96
C ARG A 215 -2.94 29.83 -5.80
N GLU A 216 -2.21 29.15 -6.68
CA GLU A 216 -1.99 27.71 -6.58
C GLU A 216 -1.24 27.33 -5.31
N LEU A 217 -0.19 28.07 -4.97
CA LEU A 217 0.55 27.90 -3.72
C LEU A 217 -0.33 28.20 -2.49
N GLY A 218 -1.12 29.27 -2.54
CA GLY A 218 -2.10 29.63 -1.51
C GLY A 218 -3.10 28.51 -1.30
N SER A 219 -3.76 28.05 -2.36
CA SER A 219 -4.74 26.95 -2.30
C SER A 219 -4.14 25.65 -1.77
N TRP A 220 -2.87 25.37 -2.07
CA TRP A 220 -2.14 24.23 -1.52
C TRP A 220 -1.90 24.40 -0.02
N GLN A 221 -1.46 25.58 0.42
CA GLN A 221 -1.25 25.87 1.84
C GLN A 221 -2.56 25.86 2.63
N ASP A 222 -3.64 26.38 2.06
CA ASP A 222 -4.98 26.36 2.65
C ASP A 222 -5.46 24.91 2.85
N PHE A 223 -5.31 24.06 1.83
CA PHE A 223 -5.63 22.65 1.94
C PHE A 223 -4.81 21.94 3.04
N LEU A 224 -3.50 22.20 3.11
CA LEU A 224 -2.65 21.59 4.14
C LEU A 224 -3.09 21.99 5.55
N ARG A 225 -3.34 23.28 5.78
CA ARG A 225 -3.81 23.81 7.08
C ARG A 225 -5.17 23.28 7.47
N GLU A 226 -6.09 23.24 6.50
CA GLU A 226 -7.43 22.71 6.73
C GLU A 226 -7.36 21.22 7.13
N ALA A 227 -6.57 20.44 6.39
CA ALA A 227 -6.43 19.01 6.64
C ALA A 227 -5.71 18.70 7.95
N GLU A 228 -4.82 19.59 8.43
CA GLU A 228 -4.17 19.45 9.73
C GLU A 228 -5.19 19.40 10.88
N GLY A 229 -6.26 20.20 10.79
CA GLY A 229 -7.37 20.20 11.75
C GLY A 229 -8.22 18.92 11.76
N TRP A 230 -8.04 18.00 10.79
CA TRP A 230 -8.77 16.75 10.75
C TRP A 230 -8.14 15.65 11.62
N PHE A 231 -6.86 15.78 11.99
CA PHE A 231 -6.12 14.78 12.76
C PHE A 231 -6.12 15.14 14.25
N THR A 232 -6.75 14.32 15.07
CA THR A 232 -6.89 14.60 16.51
C THR A 232 -5.72 14.05 17.31
N SER A 233 -5.25 12.84 17.00
CA SER A 233 -4.17 12.20 17.73
C SER A 233 -2.79 12.77 17.38
N GLU A 234 -1.93 12.93 18.39
CA GLU A 234 -0.56 13.46 18.22
C GLU A 234 0.27 12.69 17.18
N PRO A 235 0.28 11.33 17.15
CA PRO A 235 1.01 10.59 16.12
C PRO A 235 0.50 10.85 14.69
N ALA A 236 -0.82 10.99 14.52
CA ALA A 236 -1.41 11.25 13.20
C ALA A 236 -1.12 12.68 12.72
N ARG A 237 -1.16 13.67 13.63
CA ARG A 237 -0.81 15.06 13.33
C ARG A 237 0.65 15.19 12.91
N ARG A 238 1.58 14.58 13.65
CA ARG A 238 3.01 14.54 13.29
C ARG A 238 3.27 13.92 11.92
N TRP A 239 2.55 12.85 11.58
CA TRP A 239 2.64 12.27 10.24
C TRP A 239 2.17 13.28 9.17
N TRP A 240 1.03 13.93 9.38
CA TRP A 240 0.50 14.92 8.46
C TRP A 240 1.41 16.14 8.29
N GLU A 241 1.99 16.68 9.37
CA GLU A 241 2.99 17.75 9.31
C GLU A 241 4.21 17.33 8.47
N GLY A 242 4.67 16.08 8.62
CA GLY A 242 5.72 15.52 7.77
C GLY A 242 5.30 15.39 6.31
N VAL A 243 4.02 15.08 6.02
CA VAL A 243 3.46 15.08 4.67
C VAL A 243 3.47 16.49 4.07
N ALA A 244 3.07 17.49 4.86
CA ALA A 244 3.08 18.90 4.48
C ALA A 244 4.49 19.40 4.13
N ARG A 245 5.51 18.97 4.91
CA ARG A 245 6.94 19.26 4.68
C ARG A 245 7.56 18.50 3.52
N GLY A 246 6.95 17.43 3.02
CA GLY A 246 7.55 16.60 1.97
C GLY A 246 8.41 15.44 2.48
N GLU A 247 8.45 15.22 3.79
CA GLU A 247 9.41 14.34 4.48
C GLU A 247 8.81 12.99 4.87
N ALA A 248 7.48 12.91 5.06
CA ALA A 248 6.82 11.67 5.48
C ALA A 248 6.42 10.76 4.30
N PRO A 249 6.30 9.44 4.53
CA PRO A 249 5.64 8.52 3.62
C PRO A 249 4.26 9.05 3.19
N GLY A 250 4.07 9.18 1.88
CA GLY A 250 2.85 9.68 1.25
C GLY A 250 2.88 11.12 0.80
N ALA A 251 3.87 11.91 1.20
CA ALA A 251 4.00 13.30 0.73
C ALA A 251 4.05 13.43 -0.80
N ARG A 252 4.82 12.55 -1.46
CA ARG A 252 4.89 12.50 -2.93
C ARG A 252 3.54 12.13 -3.57
N GLN A 253 2.78 11.23 -2.97
CA GLN A 253 1.45 10.84 -3.47
C GLN A 253 0.48 12.02 -3.36
N VAL A 254 0.38 12.64 -2.18
CA VAL A 254 -0.50 13.80 -1.95
C VAL A 254 -0.15 14.93 -2.90
N ARG A 255 1.14 15.27 -3.05
CA ARG A 255 1.61 16.31 -3.97
C ARG A 255 1.25 16.01 -5.42
N ARG A 256 1.50 14.78 -5.87
CA ARG A 256 1.19 14.34 -7.25
C ARG A 256 -0.31 14.41 -7.53
N ASP A 257 -1.12 13.91 -6.60
CA ASP A 257 -2.58 13.85 -6.77
C ASP A 257 -3.19 15.28 -6.74
N TRP A 258 -2.62 16.19 -5.95
CA TRP A 258 -2.99 17.62 -5.96
C TRP A 258 -2.68 18.31 -7.29
N ASN A 259 -1.49 18.01 -7.85
CA ASN A 259 -1.01 18.63 -9.08
C ASN A 259 -1.77 18.17 -10.34
N ARG A 260 -2.54 17.07 -10.29
CA ARG A 260 -3.43 16.68 -11.41
C ARG A 260 -4.58 17.67 -11.63
N GLY A 261 -4.95 18.47 -10.62
CA GLY A 261 -6.01 19.46 -10.73
C GLY A 261 -7.42 18.85 -10.87
N GLY A 262 -8.43 19.72 -11.04
CA GLY A 262 -9.84 19.33 -11.25
C GLY A 262 -10.38 18.37 -10.18
N ASP A 263 -11.14 17.36 -10.62
CA ASP A 263 -11.77 16.35 -9.77
C ASP A 263 -10.78 15.55 -8.91
N SER A 264 -9.51 15.47 -9.32
CA SER A 264 -8.47 14.79 -8.53
C SER A 264 -8.22 15.48 -7.19
N ARG A 265 -8.40 16.81 -7.09
CA ARG A 265 -8.26 17.52 -5.82
C ARG A 265 -9.42 17.21 -4.87
N ALA A 266 -10.64 17.12 -5.38
CA ALA A 266 -11.80 16.72 -4.59
C ALA A 266 -11.67 15.25 -4.10
N ALA A 267 -11.22 14.36 -4.97
CA ALA A 267 -10.94 12.96 -4.61
C ALA A 267 -9.83 12.85 -3.57
N LEU A 268 -8.74 13.62 -3.70
CA LEU A 268 -7.66 13.67 -2.71
C LEU A 268 -8.16 14.18 -1.36
N ARG A 269 -8.96 15.25 -1.35
CA ARG A 269 -9.56 15.78 -0.10
C ARG A 269 -10.39 14.72 0.60
N ARG A 270 -11.26 14.01 -0.13
CA ARG A 270 -12.03 12.87 0.43
C ARG A 270 -11.11 11.78 0.96
N ALA A 271 -10.06 11.42 0.22
CA ALA A 271 -9.12 10.39 0.64
C ALA A 271 -8.39 10.76 1.94
N VAL A 272 -7.89 12.00 2.05
CA VAL A 272 -7.22 12.49 3.27
C VAL A 272 -8.21 12.57 4.43
N TRP A 273 -9.44 12.99 4.18
CA TRP A 273 -10.51 12.98 5.19
C TRP A 273 -10.79 11.57 5.72
N HIS A 274 -10.92 10.57 4.84
CA HIS A 274 -11.09 9.17 5.26
C HIS A 274 -9.90 8.65 6.07
N VAL A 275 -8.67 8.98 5.68
CA VAL A 275 -7.47 8.63 6.44
C VAL A 275 -7.48 9.30 7.81
N ALA A 276 -7.85 10.57 7.92
CA ALA A 276 -7.95 11.27 9.19
C ALA A 276 -8.97 10.60 10.12
N ARG A 277 -10.17 10.29 9.62
CA ARG A 277 -11.18 9.54 10.38
C ARG A 277 -10.67 8.17 10.84
N ALA A 278 -10.05 7.42 9.93
CA ALA A 278 -9.47 6.11 10.25
C ALA A 278 -8.38 6.20 11.33
N LEU A 279 -7.46 7.17 11.25
CA LEU A 279 -6.39 7.32 12.25
C LEU A 279 -6.91 7.80 13.61
N ASN A 280 -7.96 8.63 13.64
CA ASN A 280 -8.56 9.11 14.89
C ASN A 280 -9.31 7.99 15.64
N GLU A 281 -9.89 7.05 14.90
CA GLU A 281 -10.69 5.92 15.41
C GLU A 281 -9.88 4.61 15.51
N LEU A 282 -8.56 4.68 15.34
CA LEU A 282 -7.72 3.49 15.21
C LEU A 282 -7.65 2.72 16.54
N PRO A 283 -8.03 1.42 16.58
CA PRO A 283 -8.07 0.66 17.83
C PRO A 283 -6.74 0.66 18.60
N ALA A 284 -5.61 0.57 17.89
CA ALA A 284 -4.27 0.59 18.49
C ALA A 284 -3.88 1.92 19.16
N LEU A 285 -4.57 3.02 18.85
CA LEU A 285 -4.35 4.33 19.48
C LEU A 285 -5.36 4.63 20.59
N GLN A 286 -6.46 3.88 20.68
CA GLN A 286 -7.47 4.03 21.72
C GLN A 286 -6.98 3.38 23.02
N GLY A 287 -6.97 4.13 24.12
CA GLY A 287 -6.57 3.64 25.45
C GLY A 287 -5.08 3.77 25.82
N ARG A 288 -4.25 4.45 25.02
CA ARG A 288 -2.91 4.89 25.45
C ARG A 288 -3.06 6.15 26.32
N PRO A 289 -2.60 6.17 27.59
CA PRO A 289 -2.62 7.41 28.38
C PRO A 289 -1.77 8.47 27.68
N GLU A 290 -2.35 9.66 27.50
CA GLU A 290 -1.61 10.84 27.05
C GLU A 290 -0.60 11.24 28.14
N GLY A 291 0.63 10.75 28.02
CA GLY A 291 1.73 11.15 28.90
C GLY A 291 2.35 12.47 28.43
N PRO A 292 2.72 13.39 29.35
CA PRO A 292 3.30 14.68 29.00
C PRO A 292 4.72 14.50 28.44
N GLU A 293 5.12 15.52 27.67
CA GLU A 293 6.41 15.78 27.04
C GLU A 293 7.60 14.94 27.53
N ARG A 294 8.29 14.32 26.56
CA ARG A 294 9.66 13.81 26.74
C ARG A 294 10.60 14.97 27.07
N SER A 295 10.66 15.30 28.35
CA SER A 295 11.73 16.11 28.90
C SER A 295 12.95 15.23 29.10
N SER A 296 14.03 15.61 28.45
CA SER A 296 15.38 15.10 28.62
C SER A 296 15.75 14.90 30.10
N ARG A 297 15.87 13.65 30.55
CA ARG A 297 16.98 13.18 31.40
C ARG A 297 16.93 11.67 31.59
N SER A 298 18.12 11.09 31.46
CA SER A 298 18.48 9.73 31.86
C SER A 298 18.00 9.44 33.29
N SER A 299 17.03 8.53 33.46
CA SER A 299 16.91 7.72 34.67
C SER A 299 16.15 6.43 34.37
N THR A 300 16.91 5.35 34.41
CA THR A 300 16.52 3.96 34.32
C THR A 300 15.70 3.55 35.54
N THR A 301 14.40 3.35 35.38
CA THR A 301 13.61 2.39 36.18
C THR A 301 12.34 2.02 35.42
N PRO A 302 12.15 0.77 34.99
CA PRO A 302 10.91 0.31 34.41
C PRO A 302 9.88 -0.02 35.50
N TRP A 303 8.63 0.32 35.20
CA TRP A 303 7.37 -0.29 35.66
C TRP A 303 7.46 -1.33 36.79
N GLY A 304 6.83 -1.00 37.92
CA GLY A 304 6.73 -1.82 39.11
C GLY A 304 6.17 -3.23 38.87
N ALA A 305 6.63 -4.14 39.71
CA ALA A 305 6.42 -5.57 39.68
C ALA A 305 4.99 -6.01 40.07
N THR A 306 3.99 -5.62 39.30
CA THR A 306 2.68 -6.26 39.30
C THR A 306 2.32 -6.65 37.88
N GLY A 307 2.52 -7.93 37.59
CA GLY A 307 2.32 -8.54 36.29
C GLY A 307 0.87 -8.50 35.86
N SER A 308 0.59 -7.73 34.81
CA SER A 308 -0.41 -8.00 33.79
C SER A 308 -0.20 -6.95 32.70
N ALA A 309 0.50 -7.33 31.64
CA ALA A 309 0.37 -6.57 30.41
C ALA A 309 -1.11 -6.61 30.00
N PRO A 310 -1.70 -5.48 29.56
CA PRO A 310 -3.00 -5.53 28.94
C PRO A 310 -2.90 -6.51 27.76
N MET A 311 -3.66 -7.60 27.82
CA MET A 311 -3.84 -8.53 26.71
C MET A 311 -4.12 -7.69 25.46
N ALA A 312 -3.41 -7.98 24.35
CA ALA A 312 -3.81 -7.50 23.05
C ALA A 312 -5.32 -7.79 22.86
N PRO A 313 -6.11 -6.85 22.32
CA PRO A 313 -7.55 -7.04 22.20
C PRO A 313 -7.85 -8.40 21.51
N PRO A 314 -8.75 -9.23 22.07
CA PRO A 314 -8.92 -10.63 21.66
C PRO A 314 -9.41 -10.81 20.22
N SER A 315 -9.78 -9.73 19.54
CA SER A 315 -10.20 -9.71 18.14
C SER A 315 -9.82 -8.37 17.52
N ALA A 316 -9.09 -8.40 16.41
CA ALA A 316 -8.93 -7.24 15.56
C ALA A 316 -10.23 -7.02 14.75
N GLU A 317 -10.62 -5.77 14.56
CA GLU A 317 -11.81 -5.41 13.79
C GLU A 317 -11.56 -5.69 12.29
N PRO A 318 -12.47 -6.38 11.56
CA PRO A 318 -12.33 -6.55 10.13
C PRO A 318 -12.23 -5.21 9.39
N LEU A 319 -11.26 -5.06 8.48
CA LEU A 319 -10.98 -3.80 7.78
C LEU A 319 -12.22 -3.24 7.07
N ALA A 320 -13.03 -4.10 6.46
CA ALA A 320 -14.24 -3.69 5.76
C ALA A 320 -15.32 -3.13 6.71
N LEU A 321 -15.47 -3.72 7.90
CA LEU A 321 -16.42 -3.22 8.91
C LEU A 321 -15.93 -1.90 9.51
N PHE A 322 -14.62 -1.81 9.78
CA PHE A 322 -13.98 -0.59 10.22
C PHE A 322 -14.15 0.53 9.19
N ALA A 323 -13.86 0.25 7.91
CA ALA A 323 -14.02 1.20 6.81
C ALA A 323 -15.49 1.66 6.67
N HIS A 324 -16.46 0.75 6.75
CA HIS A 324 -17.86 1.12 6.73
C HIS A 324 -18.24 2.03 7.92
N ARG A 325 -17.78 1.72 9.13
CA ARG A 325 -18.04 2.52 10.33
C ARG A 325 -17.46 3.93 10.25
N VAL A 326 -16.20 4.06 9.81
CA VAL A 326 -15.46 5.34 9.84
C VAL A 326 -15.54 6.13 8.53
N CYS A 327 -15.87 5.49 7.41
CA CYS A 327 -15.93 6.13 6.09
C CYS A 327 -17.32 6.07 5.45
N GLY A 328 -18.23 5.22 5.93
CA GLY A 328 -19.53 4.95 5.31
C GLY A 328 -19.46 3.96 4.15
N ASP A 329 -18.28 3.46 3.80
CA ASP A 329 -18.03 2.58 2.66
C ASP A 329 -17.04 1.46 3.06
N PRO A 330 -17.43 0.17 2.96
CA PRO A 330 -16.58 -0.95 3.35
C PRO A 330 -15.29 -1.08 2.52
N HIS A 331 -15.23 -0.50 1.32
CA HIS A 331 -14.07 -0.56 0.43
C HIS A 331 -13.22 0.71 0.46
N ALA A 332 -13.60 1.72 1.25
CA ALA A 332 -12.92 3.01 1.26
C ALA A 332 -11.42 2.91 1.56
N LEU A 333 -11.01 1.93 2.38
CA LEU A 333 -9.63 1.75 2.85
C LEU A 333 -8.89 0.59 2.15
N ASP A 334 -9.44 0.07 1.06
CA ASP A 334 -8.81 -0.99 0.27
C ASP A 334 -7.50 -0.52 -0.38
N PRO A 335 -6.52 -1.42 -0.58
CA PRO A 335 -5.16 -1.06 -1.02
C PRO A 335 -5.09 -0.43 -2.42
N ASP A 336 -6.11 -0.61 -3.25
CA ASP A 336 -6.25 -0.04 -4.58
C ASP A 336 -6.95 1.34 -4.57
N THR A 337 -7.49 1.78 -3.43
CA THR A 337 -8.02 3.14 -3.29
C THR A 337 -6.92 4.15 -2.92
N PRO A 338 -7.10 5.45 -3.25
CA PRO A 338 -6.19 6.49 -2.79
C PRO A 338 -6.07 6.57 -1.27
N ALA A 339 -7.18 6.39 -0.54
CA ALA A 339 -7.21 6.45 0.91
C ALA A 339 -6.51 5.25 1.55
N GLY A 340 -6.75 4.03 1.07
CA GLY A 340 -6.07 2.83 1.59
C GLY A 340 -4.55 2.87 1.39
N ARG A 341 -4.08 3.35 0.23
CA ARG A 341 -2.63 3.55 0.00
C ARG A 341 -2.02 4.57 0.97
N LEU A 342 -2.72 5.69 1.21
CA LEU A 342 -2.25 6.72 2.14
C LEU A 342 -2.29 6.21 3.58
N LEU A 343 -3.34 5.47 3.97
CA LEU A 343 -3.45 4.86 5.29
C LEU A 343 -2.26 3.94 5.55
N LEU A 344 -1.93 3.02 4.63
CA LEU A 344 -0.80 2.11 4.82
C LEU A 344 0.54 2.85 4.99
N GLN A 345 0.73 3.98 4.30
CA GLN A 345 1.91 4.82 4.48
C GLN A 345 1.89 5.54 5.83
N ALA A 346 0.74 6.04 6.26
CA ALA A 346 0.57 6.65 7.58
C ALA A 346 0.87 5.68 8.71
N LEU A 347 0.36 4.44 8.63
CA LEU A 347 0.57 3.41 9.65
C LEU A 347 2.06 3.10 9.87
N THR A 348 2.93 3.21 8.85
CA THR A 348 4.38 3.01 9.03
C THR A 348 5.05 4.02 9.96
N VAL A 349 4.44 5.21 10.13
CA VAL A 349 4.95 6.28 10.98
C VAL A 349 4.19 6.33 12.30
N VAL A 350 2.86 6.20 12.24
CA VAL A 350 1.96 6.25 13.38
C VAL A 350 2.16 5.05 14.32
N LEU A 351 2.50 3.89 13.76
CA LEU A 351 2.75 2.64 14.49
C LEU A 351 4.18 2.15 14.21
N PRO A 352 5.22 2.77 14.81
CA PRO A 352 6.61 2.36 14.57
C PRO A 352 6.87 0.90 14.94
N GLU A 353 6.11 0.37 15.90
CA GLU A 353 6.17 -1.03 16.36
C GLU A 353 5.75 -2.04 15.26
N ALA A 354 4.94 -1.60 14.30
CA ALA A 354 4.59 -2.40 13.12
C ALA A 354 5.81 -2.64 12.22
N GLY A 355 6.80 -1.74 12.25
CA GLY A 355 8.07 -1.90 11.55
C GLY A 355 8.87 -3.10 12.04
N ASP A 356 8.83 -3.39 13.34
CA ASP A 356 9.51 -4.56 13.91
C ASP A 356 8.81 -5.87 13.58
N LEU A 357 7.48 -5.88 13.59
CA LEU A 357 6.69 -7.02 13.10
C LEU A 357 6.89 -7.23 11.59
N GLY A 358 7.10 -6.17 10.81
CA GLY A 358 7.31 -6.22 9.37
C GLY A 358 8.75 -6.55 8.93
N ARG A 359 9.70 -6.55 9.86
CA ARG A 359 11.14 -6.69 9.57
C ARG A 359 11.46 -8.04 8.92
N GLY A 360 12.25 -8.02 7.85
CA GLY A 360 12.69 -9.23 7.13
C GLY A 360 11.61 -9.88 6.25
N LEU A 361 10.37 -9.38 6.25
CA LEU A 361 9.31 -9.88 5.37
C LEU A 361 9.50 -9.30 3.97
N THR A 362 9.44 -10.13 2.94
CA THR A 362 9.62 -9.71 1.54
C THR A 362 8.29 -9.45 0.82
N SER A 363 7.21 -10.14 1.23
CA SER A 363 5.88 -10.03 0.61
C SER A 363 5.18 -8.70 0.93
N PRO A 364 4.79 -7.89 -0.08
CA PRO A 364 4.01 -6.67 0.14
C PRO A 364 2.65 -6.91 0.79
N ALA A 365 1.96 -8.00 0.41
CA ALA A 365 0.66 -8.34 0.98
C ALA A 365 0.78 -8.73 2.47
N LEU A 366 1.83 -9.46 2.84
CA LEU A 366 2.08 -9.81 4.24
C LEU A 366 2.48 -8.60 5.07
N ARG A 367 3.34 -7.71 4.53
CA ARG A 367 3.67 -6.43 5.19
C ARG A 367 2.43 -5.57 5.44
N ARG A 368 1.51 -5.51 4.47
CA ARG A 368 0.20 -4.86 4.64
C ARG A 368 -0.57 -5.49 5.79
N ASN A 369 -0.72 -6.81 5.80
CA ASN A 369 -1.48 -7.50 6.84
C ASN A 369 -0.84 -7.30 8.23
N VAL A 370 0.49 -7.21 8.32
CA VAL A 370 1.20 -6.87 9.57
C VAL A 370 0.93 -5.43 10.03
N LEU A 371 0.88 -4.46 9.11
CA LEU A 371 0.52 -3.09 9.45
C LEU A 371 -0.91 -3.00 9.98
N LEU A 372 -1.84 -3.73 9.35
CA LEU A 372 -3.22 -3.84 9.82
C LEU A 372 -3.29 -4.53 11.19
N GLU A 373 -2.55 -5.62 11.38
CA GLU A 373 -2.45 -6.32 12.67
C GLU A 373 -2.02 -5.38 13.78
N ALA A 374 -0.94 -4.63 13.57
CA ALA A 374 -0.42 -3.68 14.53
C ALA A 374 -1.41 -2.53 14.80
N ALA A 375 -2.29 -2.23 13.83
CA ALA A 375 -3.36 -1.25 13.97
C ALA A 375 -4.60 -1.78 14.71
N GLY A 376 -4.63 -3.06 15.07
CA GLY A 376 -5.82 -3.72 15.63
C GLY A 376 -6.89 -4.01 14.58
N LEU A 377 -6.52 -4.09 13.30
CA LEU A 377 -7.39 -4.38 12.17
C LEU A 377 -7.04 -5.75 11.54
N ALA A 378 -8.05 -6.46 11.05
CA ALA A 378 -7.86 -7.71 10.31
C ALA A 378 -8.25 -7.54 8.85
N ALA A 379 -7.36 -7.89 7.93
CA ALA A 379 -7.76 -8.09 6.52
C ALA A 379 -8.61 -9.36 6.38
N ASP A 380 -8.11 -10.47 6.96
CA ASP A 380 -8.78 -11.77 7.03
C ASP A 380 -8.11 -12.58 8.15
N ASP A 381 -8.87 -12.94 9.19
CA ASP A 381 -8.37 -13.71 10.34
C ASP A 381 -8.82 -15.19 10.34
N THR A 382 -9.65 -15.56 9.37
CA THR A 382 -10.24 -16.89 9.27
C THR A 382 -9.50 -17.74 8.24
N SER A 383 -9.20 -17.19 7.06
CA SER A 383 -8.45 -17.93 6.03
C SER A 383 -6.94 -17.84 6.22
N SER A 384 -6.46 -16.88 7.02
CA SER A 384 -5.07 -16.83 7.48
C SER A 384 -4.85 -17.93 8.53
N THR A 385 -4.29 -19.06 8.10
CA THR A 385 -4.09 -20.26 8.92
C THR A 385 -2.65 -20.79 8.86
N VAL A 386 -2.30 -21.68 9.79
CA VAL A 386 -1.08 -22.49 9.79
C VAL A 386 -1.39 -23.85 10.41
N ALA A 387 -1.01 -24.94 9.76
CA ALA A 387 -1.21 -26.28 10.33
C ALA A 387 -0.03 -26.65 11.23
N ALA A 388 -0.31 -27.28 12.36
CA ALA A 388 0.71 -27.71 13.29
C ALA A 388 0.40 -29.07 13.91
N PHE A 389 1.46 -29.82 14.16
CA PHE A 389 1.44 -31.12 14.82
C PHE A 389 2.35 -31.08 16.05
N HIS A 390 1.87 -31.65 17.16
CA HIS A 390 2.60 -31.71 18.43
C HIS A 390 3.10 -30.35 18.94
N LEU A 391 2.24 -29.32 18.92
CA LEU A 391 2.50 -28.05 19.59
C LEU A 391 1.71 -27.96 20.88
N ARG A 392 2.36 -27.49 21.94
CA ARG A 392 1.69 -27.09 23.18
C ARG A 392 1.38 -25.60 23.15
N ALA A 393 0.33 -25.19 23.83
CA ALA A 393 -0.02 -23.78 23.98
C ALA A 393 -0.56 -23.55 25.40
N VAL A 394 -0.63 -22.28 25.78
CA VAL A 394 -1.31 -21.85 27.02
C VAL A 394 -2.38 -20.82 26.68
N LEU A 395 -3.37 -20.70 27.56
CA LEU A 395 -4.46 -19.72 27.49
C LEU A 395 -4.56 -18.97 28.82
N PRO A 396 -5.06 -17.72 28.83
CA PRO A 396 -5.32 -17.04 30.08
C PRO A 396 -6.36 -17.82 30.89
N ASP A 397 -6.16 -17.97 32.19
CA ASP A 397 -7.08 -18.69 33.07
C ASP A 397 -8.40 -17.90 33.15
N PRO A 398 -9.50 -18.42 32.60
CA PRO A 398 -10.78 -17.72 32.63
C PRO A 398 -11.29 -17.50 34.06
N ARG A 399 -10.84 -18.33 35.03
CA ARG A 399 -11.17 -18.16 36.46
C ARG A 399 -10.46 -16.96 37.09
N ARG A 400 -9.41 -16.44 36.46
CA ARG A 400 -8.64 -15.27 36.92
C ARG A 400 -8.86 -14.03 36.07
N ALA A 401 -9.67 -14.11 35.00
CA ALA A 401 -10.06 -12.94 34.21
C ALA A 401 -10.82 -11.92 35.09
N PRO A 402 -10.54 -10.60 34.95
CA PRO A 402 -11.27 -9.58 35.69
C PRO A 402 -12.77 -9.63 35.33
N PRO A 403 -13.67 -9.43 36.30
CA PRO A 403 -15.10 -9.26 36.05
C PRO A 403 -15.36 -8.18 34.99
N ARG A 404 -16.35 -8.38 34.12
CA ARG A 404 -16.71 -7.40 33.07
C ARG A 404 -17.16 -6.04 33.62
N ASP A 405 -17.55 -5.98 34.88
CA ASP A 405 -17.99 -4.77 35.58
C ASP A 405 -16.84 -4.01 36.29
N GLY A 406 -15.60 -4.48 36.16
CA GLY A 406 -14.43 -3.83 36.77
C GLY A 406 -14.34 -4.00 38.29
N SER A 407 -15.18 -4.82 38.91
CA SER A 407 -15.10 -5.10 40.35
C SER A 407 -13.84 -5.90 40.69
N PRO A 408 -13.06 -5.51 41.70
CA PRO A 408 -11.94 -6.31 42.18
C PRO A 408 -12.47 -7.61 42.80
N ARG A 409 -11.93 -8.76 42.40
CA ARG A 409 -12.25 -10.05 43.04
C ARG A 409 -11.74 -10.06 44.49
N PRO A 410 -12.48 -10.69 45.43
CA PRO A 410 -11.94 -11.00 46.75
C PRO A 410 -10.68 -11.85 46.59
N VAL A 411 -9.57 -11.42 47.20
CA VAL A 411 -8.33 -12.19 47.22
C VAL A 411 -8.58 -13.41 48.12
N GLU A 412 -8.60 -14.62 47.56
CA GLU A 412 -8.70 -15.83 48.36
C GLU A 412 -7.45 -15.97 49.23
N ALA A 413 -7.63 -15.79 50.54
CA ALA A 413 -6.61 -15.97 51.54
C ALA A 413 -6.36 -17.46 51.75
N GLY A 414 -5.41 -18.04 51.02
CA GLY A 414 -4.86 -19.35 51.34
C GLY A 414 -4.38 -20.14 50.13
N GLY A 415 -3.06 -20.22 49.94
CA GLY A 415 -2.45 -21.26 49.11
C GLY A 415 -1.28 -20.81 48.24
N ALA A 416 -0.07 -20.97 48.78
CA ALA A 416 1.23 -21.04 48.11
C ALA A 416 1.56 -19.96 47.06
N ALA A 417 2.38 -19.00 47.50
CA ALA A 417 3.20 -18.19 46.62
C ALA A 417 4.01 -19.08 45.65
N ASN A 418 4.08 -18.64 44.38
CA ASN A 418 5.00 -19.11 43.34
C ASN A 418 4.54 -20.24 42.40
N ARG A 419 3.45 -20.04 41.64
CA ARG A 419 3.25 -20.65 40.29
C ARG A 419 2.81 -19.57 39.30
N ASP A 420 3.31 -19.68 38.07
CA ASP A 420 3.25 -18.76 36.91
C ASP A 420 1.91 -18.00 36.67
N PRO A 421 1.95 -16.85 35.97
CA PRO A 421 0.97 -15.76 36.05
C PRO A 421 -0.34 -16.09 35.32
N GLY A 422 -1.27 -16.78 35.96
CA GLY A 422 -2.68 -16.84 35.51
C GLY A 422 -2.90 -17.42 34.10
N TRP A 423 -2.03 -18.32 33.64
CA TRP A 423 -2.22 -19.09 32.39
C TRP A 423 -2.50 -20.56 32.71
N ILE A 424 -3.32 -21.21 31.89
CA ILE A 424 -3.57 -22.66 31.93
C ILE A 424 -3.06 -23.33 30.65
N GLU A 425 -2.76 -24.62 30.72
CA GLU A 425 -2.50 -25.42 29.52
C GLU A 425 -3.73 -25.40 28.60
N ASP A 426 -3.47 -25.21 27.31
CA ASP A 426 -4.54 -25.17 26.31
C ASP A 426 -5.12 -26.58 26.10
N PRO A 427 -6.42 -26.80 26.36
CA PRO A 427 -7.02 -28.12 26.27
C PRO A 427 -7.07 -28.66 24.83
N VAL A 428 -7.19 -27.79 23.82
CA VAL A 428 -7.18 -28.19 22.41
C VAL A 428 -5.79 -28.66 22.00
N ALA A 429 -4.76 -27.89 22.36
CA ALA A 429 -3.37 -28.25 22.08
C ALA A 429 -2.95 -29.52 22.84
N ALA A 430 -3.36 -29.66 24.10
CA ALA A 430 -3.09 -30.83 24.93
C ALA A 430 -3.76 -32.09 24.37
N ALA A 431 -5.06 -32.01 24.03
CA ALA A 431 -5.77 -33.12 23.41
C ALA A 431 -5.14 -33.52 22.07
N ALA A 432 -4.82 -32.55 21.22
CA ALA A 432 -4.18 -32.80 19.94
C ALA A 432 -2.80 -33.48 20.07
N CYS A 433 -1.98 -33.07 21.05
CA CYS A 433 -0.73 -33.76 21.36
C CYS A 433 -0.97 -35.19 21.87
N ALA A 434 -1.99 -35.38 22.71
CA ALA A 434 -2.33 -36.70 23.26
C ALA A 434 -2.91 -37.66 22.21
N THR A 435 -3.56 -37.16 21.16
CA THR A 435 -4.15 -37.99 20.10
C THR A 435 -3.31 -38.05 18.83
N GLY A 436 -2.24 -37.25 18.72
CA GLY A 436 -1.48 -37.13 17.46
C GLY A 436 -2.29 -36.43 16.36
N THR A 437 -3.19 -35.51 16.73
CA THR A 437 -4.04 -34.80 15.78
C THR A 437 -3.35 -33.53 15.28
N VAL A 438 -3.44 -33.27 13.98
CA VAL A 438 -3.04 -31.99 13.38
C VAL A 438 -4.08 -30.93 13.71
N VAL A 439 -3.61 -29.76 14.17
CA VAL A 439 -4.48 -28.60 14.40
C VAL A 439 -4.17 -27.54 13.34
N VAL A 440 -5.21 -27.11 12.62
CA VAL A 440 -5.14 -25.92 11.77
C VAL A 440 -5.47 -24.71 12.62
N TRP A 441 -4.46 -23.87 12.87
CA TRP A 441 -4.58 -22.69 13.72
C TRP A 441 -4.94 -21.46 12.88
N PRO A 442 -6.19 -20.96 12.93
CA PRO A 442 -6.53 -19.67 12.32
C PRO A 442 -5.92 -18.52 13.14
N LEU A 443 -5.67 -17.39 12.47
CA LEU A 443 -5.06 -16.21 13.07
C LEU A 443 -5.79 -15.77 14.35
N ARG A 444 -7.12 -15.81 14.36
CA ARG A 444 -7.93 -15.49 15.56
C ARG A 444 -7.60 -16.34 16.78
N GLU A 445 -7.32 -17.63 16.58
CA GLU A 445 -7.01 -18.55 17.67
C GLU A 445 -5.57 -18.38 18.15
N ILE A 446 -4.66 -18.03 17.24
CA ILE A 446 -3.28 -17.67 17.59
C ILE A 446 -3.25 -16.38 18.42
N ARG A 447 -4.10 -15.38 18.13
CA ARG A 447 -4.20 -14.15 18.93
C ARG A 447 -4.59 -14.40 20.38
N ARG A 448 -5.50 -15.36 20.62
CA ARG A 448 -6.00 -15.72 21.95
C ARG A 448 -4.96 -16.42 22.84
N ARG A 449 -3.91 -16.99 22.23
CA ARG A 449 -2.84 -17.70 22.93
C ARG A 449 -1.64 -16.77 23.06
N PRO A 450 -1.15 -16.46 24.25
CA PRO A 450 0.06 -15.65 24.39
C PRO A 450 1.31 -16.41 23.90
N ARG A 451 1.29 -17.75 23.93
CA ARG A 451 2.50 -18.55 23.78
C ARG A 451 2.20 -19.95 23.28
N PHE A 452 3.11 -20.43 22.44
CA PHE A 452 3.19 -21.79 21.96
C PHE A 452 4.56 -22.37 22.34
N PHE A 453 4.65 -23.68 22.48
CA PHE A 453 5.86 -24.40 22.82
C PHE A 453 6.06 -25.57 21.88
N ALA A 454 7.29 -25.69 21.36
CA ALA A 454 7.71 -26.83 20.56
C ALA A 454 8.32 -27.92 21.43
N ALA A 455 7.92 -29.17 21.21
CA ALA A 455 8.50 -30.34 21.85
C ALA A 455 10.02 -30.38 21.67
N GLY A 456 10.75 -30.62 22.76
CA GLY A 456 12.22 -30.66 22.75
C GLY A 456 12.89 -29.33 22.37
N GLY A 457 12.14 -28.22 22.31
CA GLY A 457 12.67 -26.92 21.90
C GLY A 457 13.01 -26.79 20.42
N ALA A 458 12.47 -27.66 19.56
CA ALA A 458 12.69 -27.61 18.11
C ALA A 458 11.36 -27.68 17.35
N ALA A 459 11.16 -26.75 16.42
CA ALA A 459 10.03 -26.73 15.51
C ALA A 459 10.53 -26.95 14.07
N TYR A 460 9.95 -27.94 13.38
CA TYR A 460 10.28 -28.29 12.01
C TYR A 460 9.18 -27.81 11.07
N ALA A 461 9.48 -26.83 10.24
CA ALA A 461 8.56 -26.25 9.29
C ALA A 461 8.83 -26.78 7.88
N VAL A 462 7.79 -27.27 7.23
CA VAL A 462 7.77 -27.61 5.81
C VAL A 462 6.84 -26.69 5.04
N GLU A 463 7.16 -26.46 3.77
CA GLU A 463 6.36 -25.63 2.88
C GLU A 463 5.16 -26.38 2.32
N ASN A 464 5.37 -27.62 1.87
CA ASN A 464 4.40 -28.37 1.11
C ASN A 464 3.43 -29.17 2.02
N PRO A 465 2.10 -28.98 1.88
CA PRO A 465 1.11 -29.74 2.64
C PRO A 465 1.19 -31.26 2.47
N GLN A 466 1.55 -31.76 1.29
CA GLN A 466 1.64 -33.19 1.00
C GLN A 466 2.82 -33.82 1.73
N VAL A 467 3.97 -33.11 1.76
CA VAL A 467 5.14 -33.50 2.56
C VAL A 467 4.78 -33.50 4.05
N PHE A 468 4.13 -32.45 4.54
CA PHE A 468 3.66 -32.39 5.92
C PHE A 468 2.78 -33.59 6.29
N GLN A 469 1.79 -33.91 5.44
CA GLN A 469 0.90 -35.04 5.66
C GLN A 469 1.67 -36.36 5.70
N ALA A 470 2.57 -36.62 4.74
CA ALA A 470 3.36 -37.84 4.70
C ALA A 470 4.23 -38.04 5.96
N LEU A 471 4.83 -36.96 6.47
CA LEU A 471 5.61 -36.96 7.70
C LEU A 471 4.74 -37.26 8.92
N VAL A 472 3.60 -36.58 9.05
CA VAL A 472 2.65 -36.78 10.16
C VAL A 472 2.11 -38.20 10.18
N ASP A 473 1.62 -38.72 9.04
CA ASP A 473 1.05 -40.05 8.93
C ASP A 473 2.04 -41.13 9.40
N THR A 474 3.32 -40.94 9.07
CA THR A 474 4.37 -41.91 9.46
C THR A 474 4.72 -41.80 10.95
N LEU A 475 4.73 -40.60 11.52
CA LEU A 475 4.93 -40.39 12.96
C LEU A 475 3.77 -40.95 13.78
N VAL A 476 2.52 -40.78 13.32
CA VAL A 476 1.33 -41.33 13.97
C VAL A 476 1.35 -42.86 13.93
N ARG A 477 1.58 -43.48 12.77
CA ARG A 477 1.69 -44.95 12.64
C ARG A 477 2.75 -45.55 13.58
N ARG A 478 3.91 -44.91 13.69
CA ARG A 478 4.98 -45.36 14.61
C ARG A 478 4.59 -45.23 16.07
N ARG A 479 3.89 -44.16 16.43
CA ARG A 479 3.37 -43.98 17.78
C ARG A 479 2.40 -45.10 18.14
N GLU A 480 1.48 -45.43 17.24
CA GLU A 480 0.51 -46.52 17.42
C GLU A 480 1.21 -47.88 17.54
N ALA A 481 2.22 -48.15 16.72
CA ALA A 481 3.02 -49.38 16.84
C ALA A 481 3.73 -49.48 18.20
N ASN A 482 4.35 -48.39 18.68
CA ASN A 482 5.12 -48.36 19.92
C ASN A 482 4.27 -48.31 21.20
N LEU A 483 2.98 -47.95 21.12
CA LEU A 483 2.04 -48.04 22.25
C LEU A 483 1.81 -49.49 22.72
N SER A 484 2.25 -50.46 21.91
CA SER A 484 2.13 -51.90 22.18
C SER A 484 3.20 -52.44 23.14
N ASP A 485 4.36 -51.75 23.29
CA ASP A 485 5.58 -52.41 23.77
C ASP A 485 6.33 -51.77 24.97
N ASP A 486 6.00 -50.57 25.49
CA ASP A 486 6.63 -50.10 26.77
C ASP A 486 5.93 -48.90 27.46
N GLU A 487 5.90 -48.90 28.80
CA GLU A 487 5.33 -47.85 29.68
C GLU A 487 6.30 -46.67 29.97
N GLY A 488 7.54 -46.69 29.46
CA GLY A 488 8.60 -45.77 29.91
C GLY A 488 9.14 -44.74 28.90
N GLY A 489 8.74 -44.76 27.63
CA GLY A 489 9.33 -43.89 26.59
C GLY A 489 8.87 -42.41 26.63
N PRO A 490 9.67 -41.44 26.13
CA PRO A 490 9.26 -40.04 26.04
C PRO A 490 8.01 -39.91 25.17
N ARG A 491 6.87 -39.55 25.78
CA ARG A 491 5.54 -39.52 25.15
C ARG A 491 5.32 -38.40 24.13
N GLY A 492 6.36 -37.67 23.74
CA GLY A 492 6.27 -36.50 22.85
C GLY A 492 7.02 -36.70 21.53
N GLY A 493 6.33 -36.60 20.40
CA GLY A 493 6.96 -36.54 19.07
C GLY A 493 7.44 -35.12 18.70
N PRO A 494 8.12 -34.96 17.57
CA PRO A 494 8.68 -33.67 17.15
C PRO A 494 7.56 -32.69 16.77
N SER A 495 7.74 -31.40 17.05
CA SER A 495 6.79 -30.38 16.62
C SER A 495 6.97 -30.05 15.14
N LEU A 496 5.91 -30.24 14.35
CA LEU A 496 5.91 -29.94 12.93
C LEU A 496 4.94 -28.80 12.58
N LEU A 497 5.30 -28.01 11.58
CA LEU A 497 4.54 -26.89 11.05
C LEU A 497 4.41 -27.03 9.53
N CYS A 498 3.23 -26.73 8.99
CA CYS A 498 3.03 -26.54 7.57
C CYS A 498 2.73 -25.08 7.27
N THR A 499 3.54 -24.47 6.43
CA THR A 499 3.37 -23.06 6.02
C THR A 499 2.50 -22.89 4.77
N SER A 500 2.24 -23.98 4.03
CA SER A 500 1.41 -24.00 2.81
C SER A 500 1.84 -22.95 1.77
N GLY A 501 3.16 -22.87 1.51
CA GLY A 501 3.75 -21.88 0.60
C GLY A 501 4.15 -20.57 1.28
N ARG A 502 3.76 -19.44 0.67
CA ARG A 502 4.05 -18.09 1.20
C ARG A 502 3.49 -17.95 2.61
N LEU A 503 4.32 -17.46 3.54
CA LEU A 503 3.91 -17.27 4.93
C LEU A 503 2.62 -16.44 5.06
N SER A 504 1.65 -17.02 5.75
CA SER A 504 0.47 -16.31 6.26
C SER A 504 0.83 -15.47 7.49
N LEU A 505 -0.04 -14.52 7.85
CA LEU A 505 0.13 -13.77 9.10
C LEU A 505 0.00 -14.69 10.32
N ALA A 506 -0.84 -15.73 10.23
CA ALA A 506 -0.94 -16.76 11.25
C ALA A 506 0.40 -17.48 11.46
N ALA A 507 1.06 -17.90 10.38
CA ALA A 507 2.38 -18.53 10.45
C ALA A 507 3.41 -17.61 11.10
N VAL A 508 3.50 -16.34 10.66
CA VAL A 508 4.44 -15.36 11.24
C VAL A 508 4.21 -15.19 12.74
N LEU A 509 2.96 -14.96 13.17
CA LEU A 509 2.63 -14.72 14.56
C LEU A 509 2.79 -15.96 15.45
N LEU A 510 2.60 -17.16 14.90
CA LEU A 510 2.86 -18.41 15.61
C LEU A 510 4.37 -18.62 15.79
N LEU A 511 5.17 -18.42 14.73
CA LEU A 511 6.62 -18.52 14.77
C LEU A 511 7.24 -17.49 15.73
N ASP A 512 6.76 -16.25 15.72
CA ASP A 512 7.19 -15.21 16.65
C ASP A 512 6.96 -15.65 18.12
N ARG A 513 5.81 -16.27 18.42
CA ARG A 513 5.49 -16.82 19.75
C ARG A 513 6.33 -18.03 20.13
N LEU A 514 6.66 -18.92 19.18
CA LEU A 514 7.51 -20.10 19.44
C LEU A 514 8.95 -19.73 19.78
N ILE A 515 9.51 -18.72 19.09
CA ILE A 515 10.89 -18.26 19.27
C ILE A 515 11.01 -17.30 20.47
N GLY A 516 9.88 -16.84 21.01
CA GLY A 516 9.82 -15.86 22.08
C GLY A 516 10.17 -14.44 21.63
N ARG A 517 9.93 -14.11 20.35
CA ARG A 517 9.84 -12.71 19.91
C ARG A 517 8.49 -12.21 20.41
N THR A 518 8.48 -11.50 21.54
CA THR A 518 7.27 -10.83 21.99
C THR A 518 6.91 -9.75 20.97
N GLY A 519 5.67 -9.78 20.49
CA GLY A 519 5.12 -8.64 19.76
C GLY A 519 5.05 -7.41 20.68
N PRO A 520 4.71 -6.24 20.10
CA PRO A 520 4.40 -5.02 20.85
C PRO A 520 3.47 -5.31 22.03
N GLY A 521 3.95 -5.16 23.27
CA GLY A 521 3.09 -5.15 24.46
C GLY A 521 3.07 -6.38 25.39
N THR A 522 3.91 -7.40 25.22
CA THR A 522 4.07 -8.46 26.24
C THR A 522 5.44 -8.37 26.93
N PRO A 523 5.52 -8.11 28.25
CA PRO A 523 6.80 -8.08 28.95
C PRO A 523 7.44 -9.47 28.91
N ALA A 524 8.76 -9.50 28.75
CA ALA A 524 9.54 -10.71 28.93
C ALA A 524 9.33 -11.24 30.36
N PRO A 525 9.13 -12.56 30.58
CA PRO A 525 9.10 -13.09 31.92
C PRO A 525 10.46 -12.89 32.58
N HIS A 526 10.44 -12.55 33.87
CA HIS A 526 11.63 -12.49 34.71
C HIS A 526 12.34 -13.84 34.68
N GLN A 527 13.67 -13.83 34.48
CA GLN A 527 14.51 -15.02 34.65
C GLN A 527 14.21 -15.65 36.02
N PRO A 528 13.90 -16.95 36.12
CA PRO A 528 13.87 -17.59 37.41
C PRO A 528 15.29 -17.63 37.97
N ALA A 529 15.43 -17.15 39.21
CA ALA A 529 16.65 -17.30 39.99
C ALA A 529 17.06 -18.78 40.02
N ARG A 530 18.36 -19.04 39.81
CA ARG A 530 18.96 -20.37 39.82
C ARG A 530 18.61 -21.10 41.13
N HIS A 531 17.64 -22.01 41.09
CA HIS A 531 17.38 -22.90 42.21
C HIS A 531 18.37 -24.06 42.18
N ARG A 532 19.20 -24.16 43.23
CA ARG A 532 19.99 -25.35 43.55
C ARG A 532 19.03 -26.53 43.76
N ALA A 533 19.33 -27.65 43.10
CA ALA A 533 18.62 -28.90 43.28
C ALA A 533 18.78 -29.39 44.74
N THR A 534 17.66 -29.55 45.44
CA THR A 534 17.54 -30.40 46.62
C THR A 534 16.40 -31.36 46.36
N GLY A 535 16.70 -32.66 46.42
CA GLY A 535 15.86 -33.72 45.90
C GLY A 535 14.53 -33.91 46.63
N SER A 536 13.56 -34.45 45.90
CA SER A 536 12.39 -35.11 46.47
C SER A 536 11.72 -36.08 45.48
N ASP A 537 11.54 -37.30 45.98
CA ASP A 537 10.46 -38.29 45.78
C ASP A 537 10.16 -38.88 44.38
N PRO A 538 10.44 -40.19 44.12
CA PRO A 538 10.27 -40.84 42.82
C PRO A 538 8.88 -41.45 42.55
N ARG A 539 7.77 -40.96 43.15
CA ARG A 539 6.44 -41.59 43.00
C ARG A 539 5.30 -40.72 42.42
N LEU A 540 5.63 -39.67 41.69
CA LEU A 540 4.67 -38.95 40.84
C LEU A 540 5.14 -39.02 39.39
N GLY A 541 4.30 -39.60 38.52
CA GLY A 541 4.60 -39.86 37.13
C GLY A 541 5.28 -38.68 36.43
N ALA A 542 6.44 -38.95 35.84
CA ALA A 542 7.24 -37.96 35.13
C ALA A 542 6.42 -37.38 33.95
N GLY A 543 5.84 -36.20 34.15
CA GLY A 543 5.42 -35.35 33.06
C GLY A 543 6.63 -34.98 32.18
N PRO A 544 6.43 -34.67 30.89
CA PRO A 544 7.53 -34.25 30.02
C PRO A 544 8.25 -33.06 30.67
N GLY A 545 9.58 -33.13 30.75
CA GLY A 545 10.42 -32.13 31.41
C GLY A 545 10.17 -30.69 30.92
N PRO A 546 10.72 -29.68 31.62
CA PRO A 546 10.47 -28.28 31.29
C PRO A 546 10.83 -27.99 29.83
N CYS A 547 9.82 -27.65 29.04
CA CYS A 547 10.00 -27.26 27.65
C CYS A 547 10.85 -25.98 27.62
N PRO A 548 11.95 -25.91 26.84
CA PRO A 548 12.78 -24.71 26.81
C PRO A 548 11.96 -23.50 26.36
N GLU A 549 12.25 -22.34 26.94
CA GLU A 549 11.46 -21.11 26.74
C GLU A 549 11.40 -20.62 25.29
N ARG A 550 12.34 -21.05 24.43
CA ARG A 550 12.45 -20.61 23.04
C ARG A 550 12.76 -21.81 22.15
N ALA A 551 12.02 -21.94 21.05
CA ALA A 551 12.27 -22.98 20.06
C ALA A 551 13.35 -22.56 19.05
N ARG A 552 14.15 -23.52 18.59
CA ARG A 552 14.90 -23.44 17.32
C ARG A 552 13.98 -23.84 16.17
N LEU A 553 13.98 -23.05 15.10
CA LEU A 553 13.21 -23.30 13.89
C LEU A 553 14.09 -23.94 12.82
N TYR A 554 13.60 -25.04 12.25
CA TYR A 554 14.19 -25.75 11.12
C TYR A 554 13.24 -25.61 9.95
N TYR A 555 13.65 -24.94 8.87
CA TYR A 555 12.77 -24.68 7.72
C TYR A 555 13.24 -25.43 6.47
N SER A 556 12.34 -26.19 5.85
CA SER A 556 12.54 -26.87 4.58
C SER A 556 11.47 -26.43 3.57
N GLY A 557 11.87 -26.20 2.32
CA GLY A 557 10.97 -25.81 1.23
C GLY A 557 11.42 -26.38 -0.10
N ASP A 558 10.72 -26.02 -1.18
CA ASP A 558 11.04 -26.48 -2.53
C ASP A 558 12.38 -25.91 -3.04
N PHE A 559 13.05 -26.66 -3.91
CA PHE A 559 14.24 -26.20 -4.63
C PHE A 559 13.83 -25.46 -5.90
N ASP A 560 13.10 -24.36 -5.72
CA ASP A 560 12.79 -23.40 -6.77
C ASP A 560 13.00 -21.96 -6.27
N VAL A 561 12.73 -20.97 -7.11
CA VAL A 561 12.94 -19.57 -6.73
C VAL A 561 11.99 -19.13 -5.60
N ALA A 562 10.75 -19.63 -5.58
CA ALA A 562 9.77 -19.25 -4.57
C ALA A 562 10.12 -19.85 -3.20
N GLY A 563 10.44 -21.14 -3.16
CA GLY A 563 10.84 -21.85 -1.94
C GLY A 563 12.12 -21.26 -1.34
N LEU A 564 13.13 -20.95 -2.16
CA LEU A 564 14.34 -20.27 -1.67
C LEU A 564 14.08 -18.83 -1.18
N GLU A 565 13.16 -18.09 -1.82
CA GLU A 565 12.78 -16.75 -1.33
C GLU A 565 12.02 -16.79 0.00
N ILE A 566 11.19 -17.81 0.22
CA ILE A 566 10.50 -18.01 1.50
C ILE A 566 11.51 -18.44 2.56
N ALA A 567 12.38 -19.41 2.27
CA ALA A 567 13.47 -19.81 3.15
C ALA A 567 14.34 -18.61 3.53
N TYR A 568 14.77 -17.82 2.56
CA TYR A 568 15.53 -16.59 2.81
C TYR A 568 14.78 -15.63 3.75
N SER A 569 13.46 -15.44 3.55
CA SER A 569 12.64 -14.58 4.41
C SER A 569 12.54 -15.12 5.84
N VAL A 570 12.34 -16.43 6.02
CA VAL A 570 12.28 -17.07 7.35
C VAL A 570 13.62 -16.94 8.06
N ILE A 571 14.70 -17.38 7.42
CA ILE A 571 16.04 -17.40 8.02
C ILE A 571 16.54 -15.99 8.33
N THR A 572 16.34 -15.03 7.42
CA THR A 572 16.75 -13.63 7.66
C THR A 572 15.93 -12.99 8.79
N ARG A 573 14.63 -13.30 8.89
CA ARG A 573 13.76 -12.75 9.94
C ARG A 573 14.17 -13.24 11.34
N TYR A 574 14.46 -14.53 11.45
CA TYR A 574 14.67 -15.20 12.75
C TYR A 574 16.15 -15.35 13.13
N GLY A 575 17.08 -15.10 12.20
CA GLY A 575 18.52 -15.10 12.46
C GLY A 575 18.98 -16.43 13.07
N ALA A 576 19.78 -16.35 14.14
CA ALA A 576 20.33 -17.52 14.83
C ALA A 576 19.28 -18.49 15.41
N ALA A 577 18.00 -18.09 15.50
CA ALA A 577 16.92 -18.95 15.96
C ALA A 577 16.30 -19.81 14.83
N ALA A 578 16.67 -19.58 13.57
CA ALA A 578 16.21 -20.38 12.44
C ALA A 578 17.35 -20.87 11.56
N CYS A 579 17.23 -22.10 11.06
CA CYS A 579 18.21 -22.70 10.18
C CYS A 579 17.54 -23.41 8.98
N PRO A 580 18.18 -23.40 7.80
CA PRO A 580 17.75 -24.22 6.67
C PRO A 580 17.84 -25.71 7.04
N TRP A 581 16.80 -26.46 6.71
CA TRP A 581 16.69 -27.89 6.98
C TRP A 581 16.62 -28.67 5.67
N ARG A 582 17.63 -29.52 5.43
CA ARG A 582 17.80 -30.28 4.18
C ARG A 582 17.78 -29.40 2.92
N MET A 583 18.41 -28.23 3.00
CA MET A 583 18.55 -27.29 1.88
C MET A 583 20.03 -27.16 1.46
N THR A 584 20.69 -28.28 1.17
CA THR A 584 22.07 -28.32 0.67
C THR A 584 22.11 -28.73 -0.80
N ALA A 585 23.23 -28.50 -1.49
CA ALA A 585 23.43 -29.00 -2.86
C ALA A 585 23.27 -30.53 -2.98
N ALA A 586 23.66 -31.27 -1.94
CA ALA A 586 23.49 -32.72 -1.89
C ALA A 586 22.04 -33.15 -1.71
N ASP A 587 21.24 -32.38 -0.97
CA ASP A 587 19.80 -32.61 -0.83
C ASP A 587 19.07 -32.26 -2.12
N TYR A 588 19.45 -31.17 -2.80
CA TYR A 588 18.91 -30.82 -4.11
C TYR A 588 19.13 -31.92 -5.15
N ARG A 589 20.35 -32.47 -5.26
CA ARG A 589 20.62 -33.59 -6.18
C ARG A 589 19.79 -34.83 -5.86
N HIS A 590 19.58 -35.13 -4.58
CA HIS A 590 18.74 -36.25 -4.15
C HIS A 590 17.29 -36.03 -4.53
N ALA A 591 16.74 -34.85 -4.21
CA ALA A 591 15.37 -34.48 -4.56
C ALA A 591 15.15 -34.51 -6.07
N LEU A 592 16.10 -33.99 -6.85
CA LEU A 592 16.06 -34.00 -8.30
C LEU A 592 16.10 -35.44 -8.86
N ALA A 593 16.95 -36.30 -8.33
CA ALA A 593 17.01 -37.70 -8.76
C ALA A 593 15.71 -38.46 -8.46
N ALA A 594 15.06 -38.15 -7.33
CA ALA A 594 13.77 -38.72 -6.96
C ALA A 594 12.61 -38.24 -7.83
N THR A 595 12.72 -37.04 -8.44
CA THR A 595 11.67 -36.45 -9.30
C THR A 595 11.96 -36.54 -10.80
N ALA A 596 13.15 -36.97 -11.22
CA ALA A 596 13.60 -37.02 -12.61
C ALA A 596 12.91 -38.09 -13.50
N GLY A 597 11.84 -38.73 -13.02
CA GLY A 597 11.13 -39.80 -13.72
C GLY A 597 10.26 -39.38 -14.91
N ASP A 598 9.98 -38.09 -15.10
CA ASP A 598 9.11 -37.62 -16.19
C ASP A 598 9.85 -36.82 -17.26
N ALA A 599 9.72 -37.29 -18.51
CA ALA A 599 10.20 -36.64 -19.72
C ALA A 599 9.51 -35.28 -19.92
N GLY A 600 10.04 -34.23 -19.29
CA GLY A 600 9.49 -32.88 -19.37
C GLY A 600 10.04 -31.88 -18.34
N ALA A 601 11.25 -32.09 -17.79
CA ALA A 601 11.76 -31.29 -16.68
C ALA A 601 11.79 -29.77 -17.01
N ARG A 602 10.95 -29.01 -16.30
CA ARG A 602 10.90 -27.54 -16.35
C ARG A 602 12.31 -26.96 -16.15
N ARG A 603 12.68 -25.96 -16.94
CA ARG A 603 13.95 -25.22 -16.76
C ARG A 603 13.70 -23.86 -16.13
N PHE A 604 14.69 -23.33 -15.44
CA PHE A 604 14.65 -21.95 -14.96
C PHE A 604 14.65 -20.97 -16.13
N ASP A 605 13.69 -20.06 -16.15
CA ASP A 605 13.67 -18.96 -17.10
C ASP A 605 14.74 -17.88 -16.76
N PRO A 606 15.07 -16.96 -17.69
CA PRO A 606 16.07 -15.93 -17.42
C PRO A 606 15.75 -15.00 -16.23
N GLY A 607 14.47 -14.75 -15.94
CA GLY A 607 14.01 -14.00 -14.78
C GLY A 607 14.19 -14.75 -13.46
N GLU A 608 13.94 -16.06 -13.46
CA GLU A 608 14.20 -16.97 -12.34
C GLU A 608 15.70 -17.07 -12.03
N ARG A 609 16.55 -17.25 -13.05
CA ARG A 609 18.01 -17.24 -12.88
C ARG A 609 18.50 -15.95 -12.24
N ARG A 610 18.02 -14.79 -12.72
CA ARG A 610 18.33 -13.48 -12.12
C ARG A 610 17.86 -13.35 -10.67
N ARG A 611 16.78 -14.02 -10.26
CA ARG A 611 16.30 -14.02 -8.87
C ARG A 611 17.20 -14.87 -7.98
N LEU A 612 17.61 -16.05 -8.45
CA LEU A 612 18.59 -16.90 -7.76
C LEU A 612 19.93 -16.19 -7.59
N GLU A 613 20.45 -15.55 -8.64
CA GLU A 613 21.68 -14.74 -8.57
C GLU A 613 21.58 -13.62 -7.53
N ARG A 614 20.40 -13.00 -7.37
CA ARG A 614 20.16 -11.99 -6.32
C ARG A 614 20.14 -12.57 -4.90
N LEU A 615 19.76 -13.83 -4.71
CA LEU A 615 19.85 -14.50 -3.41
C LEU A 615 21.30 -14.89 -3.12
N ARG A 616 21.99 -15.44 -4.13
CA ARG A 616 23.42 -15.76 -4.06
C ARG A 616 24.27 -14.54 -3.72
N ALA A 617 24.02 -13.40 -4.37
CA ALA A 617 24.73 -12.14 -4.09
C ALA A 617 24.51 -11.61 -2.66
N ARG A 618 23.47 -12.08 -1.96
CA ARG A 618 23.22 -11.80 -0.53
C ARG A 618 23.87 -12.83 0.40
N GLY A 619 24.63 -13.78 -0.14
CA GLY A 619 25.30 -14.84 0.62
C GLY A 619 24.35 -15.94 1.12
N PHE A 620 23.13 -16.04 0.59
CA PHE A 620 22.20 -17.09 1.01
C PHE A 620 22.44 -18.38 0.23
N LEU A 621 22.88 -19.45 0.93
CA LEU A 621 23.11 -20.79 0.39
C LEU A 621 23.84 -20.81 -0.97
N PRO A 622 25.04 -20.19 -1.08
CA PRO A 622 25.70 -20.00 -2.37
C PRO A 622 26.03 -21.32 -3.08
N GLU A 623 26.43 -22.36 -2.36
CA GLU A 623 26.75 -23.67 -2.94
C GLU A 623 25.52 -24.36 -3.53
N LEU A 624 24.37 -24.28 -2.85
CA LEU A 624 23.11 -24.80 -3.36
C LEU A 624 22.67 -24.03 -4.61
N ILE A 625 22.75 -22.69 -4.58
CA ILE A 625 22.31 -21.87 -5.71
C ILE A 625 23.22 -22.08 -6.92
N ASP A 626 24.53 -22.22 -6.73
CA ASP A 626 25.47 -22.52 -7.81
C ASP A 626 25.14 -23.86 -8.46
N GLU A 627 24.84 -24.89 -7.68
CA GLU A 627 24.38 -26.18 -8.19
C GLU A 627 23.07 -26.05 -8.98
N MET A 628 22.06 -25.33 -8.44
CA MET A 628 20.78 -25.12 -9.11
C MET A 628 20.92 -24.34 -10.43
N LEU A 629 21.82 -23.36 -10.49
CA LEU A 629 22.09 -22.57 -11.71
C LEU A 629 22.85 -23.38 -12.76
N ALA A 630 23.74 -24.28 -12.33
CA ALA A 630 24.50 -25.18 -13.20
C ALA A 630 23.59 -26.27 -13.80
N VAL A 631 22.77 -26.92 -12.97
CA VAL A 631 21.84 -27.96 -13.40
C VAL A 631 20.66 -27.36 -14.18
N GLY A 632 20.13 -26.21 -13.74
CA GLY A 632 19.13 -25.44 -14.47
C GLY A 632 17.68 -25.88 -14.29
N HIS A 633 17.39 -26.78 -13.34
CA HIS A 633 16.07 -27.37 -13.11
C HIS A 633 15.61 -27.19 -11.65
N PRO A 634 14.32 -26.91 -11.36
CA PRO A 634 13.80 -26.97 -10.01
C PRO A 634 13.65 -28.43 -9.54
N ALA A 635 13.62 -28.64 -8.23
CA ALA A 635 13.29 -29.93 -7.63
C ALA A 635 12.26 -29.76 -6.50
N TYR A 636 11.40 -30.75 -6.33
CA TYR A 636 10.27 -30.71 -5.40
C TYR A 636 10.63 -31.29 -4.02
N GLN A 637 10.06 -30.73 -2.96
CA GLN A 637 10.30 -31.14 -1.57
C GLN A 637 9.91 -32.61 -1.30
N GLU A 638 8.96 -33.18 -2.07
CA GLU A 638 8.52 -34.57 -1.99
C GLU A 638 9.67 -35.55 -2.16
N GLY A 639 10.68 -35.21 -2.97
CA GLY A 639 11.88 -36.01 -3.15
C GLY A 639 12.77 -36.11 -1.90
N LEU A 640 12.46 -35.38 -0.82
CA LEU A 640 13.20 -35.40 0.45
C LEU A 640 12.45 -36.10 1.58
N ILE A 641 11.24 -36.64 1.37
CA ILE A 641 10.42 -37.20 2.46
C ILE A 641 11.18 -38.25 3.29
N ASP A 642 11.96 -39.12 2.63
CA ASP A 642 12.78 -40.15 3.27
C ASP A 642 13.83 -39.55 4.24
N ARG A 643 14.55 -38.52 3.79
CA ARG A 643 15.58 -37.83 4.57
C ARG A 643 15.01 -36.99 5.70
N LEU A 644 13.92 -36.25 5.42
CA LEU A 644 13.21 -35.45 6.43
C LEU A 644 12.64 -36.34 7.53
N LEU A 645 12.10 -37.51 7.16
CA LEU A 645 11.60 -38.47 8.14
C LEU A 645 12.73 -39.06 8.99
N ALA A 646 13.85 -39.47 8.38
CA ALA A 646 15.00 -40.01 9.11
C ALA A 646 15.50 -39.03 10.19
N ASP A 647 15.55 -37.75 9.85
CA ASP A 647 15.90 -36.64 10.73
C ASP A 647 14.95 -36.48 11.92
N LEU A 648 13.64 -36.46 11.65
CA LEU A 648 12.63 -36.34 12.70
C LEU A 648 12.67 -37.53 13.66
N LEU A 649 12.88 -38.73 13.12
CA LEU A 649 13.01 -39.95 13.93
C LEU A 649 14.29 -39.92 14.77
N ALA A 650 15.41 -39.44 14.23
CA ALA A 650 16.63 -39.26 15.00
C ALA A 650 16.43 -38.25 16.15
N ALA A 651 15.72 -37.15 15.90
CA ALA A 651 15.40 -36.16 16.92
C ALA A 651 14.54 -36.73 18.07
N VAL A 652 13.61 -37.64 17.77
CA VAL A 652 12.81 -38.34 18.78
C VAL A 652 13.68 -39.22 19.68
N HIS A 653 14.63 -39.96 19.11
CA HIS A 653 15.51 -40.84 19.88
C HIS A 653 16.56 -40.07 20.71
N ALA A 654 17.01 -38.91 20.24
CA ALA A 654 18.04 -38.11 20.90
C ALA A 654 17.51 -37.22 22.04
N GLY A 655 16.18 -37.07 22.19
CA GLY A 655 15.58 -36.16 23.19
C GLY A 655 15.93 -34.67 22.98
N MET A 656 16.55 -34.32 21.84
CA MET A 656 17.06 -33.00 21.49
C MET A 656 17.00 -32.78 19.98
N ALA A 657 17.12 -31.51 19.57
CA ALA A 657 17.17 -31.07 18.18
C ALA A 657 18.27 -31.80 17.38
N ILE A 658 18.03 -32.03 16.08
CA ILE A 658 18.97 -32.71 15.18
C ILE A 658 20.36 -32.05 15.28
N PRO A 659 21.43 -32.79 15.57
CA PRO A 659 22.78 -32.26 15.48
C PRO A 659 23.08 -31.95 14.02
N HIS A 660 23.15 -30.67 13.66
CA HIS A 660 23.68 -30.28 12.36
C HIS A 660 25.20 -30.47 12.34
N PRO A 661 25.76 -30.98 11.24
CA PRO A 661 27.15 -30.69 10.92
C PRO A 661 27.26 -29.17 10.70
N HIS A 662 28.14 -28.51 11.46
CA HIS A 662 28.51 -27.12 11.19
C HIS A 662 29.03 -26.97 9.74
N PRO A 663 28.85 -25.79 9.11
CA PRO A 663 29.47 -25.49 7.82
C PRO A 663 31.00 -25.64 7.85
#